data_AF-A0A254S7A3-F1
#
_entry.id   AF-A0A254S7A3-F1
#
_cell.length_a   1.000
_cell.length_b   1.000
_cell.length_c   1.000
_cell.angle_alpha   90.00
_cell.angle_beta   90.00
_cell.angle_gamma   90.00
#
_symmetry.space_group_name_H-M   'P 1'
#
loop_
_entity.id
_entity.type
_entity.pdbx_description
1 polymer ?
#
loop_
_entity_poly.entity_id
_entity_poly.type
_entity_poly.pdbx_seq_one_letter_code
_entity_poly.pdbx_strand_id
1 'polypeptide(L)'
;MNFAYEIFTFARMKIKSLVFLLIFSLFNQAFAAWTGGKIQPGTTTINGKSYYSISTPNHLAWFAATVNGGKNTINAVLSANIVMGADETKTCGTNWTPIGSSSKPFNGIFEGNGKVVYGLKASGSNVGLFGYIGSSGSVKNLRLNVGSVTSSEYAGAVAAHNYGTIYNVGNNSVKVTSTVSSGTAYLYAGGITGENKGEIRYCFNKASISAKASVTSNNLSMLYGYAGGIAAVNEKLIWNSANYAWVGAQMTANDGMAASYAGGISGTNDGEIKHVSNHGEVVGQASARSTGSTTDYGYAYAGGLVGMSNNGAKLWDALSTSKVKGSVSGDYYVGGAVAVNSGTVGDCVIYDKTVLANKSAVGKNNGSIGKKVEGRTTAQMKVGSFAYDMNMLCGTKTSSNGVWTINGGYAYVAMLSDKKTNKIVFKNGSTTLSTQYSNAKGQVAFPATPSAAENYVFEGWFTSGGTQVSASSVFTQNETVSAKFKDMSNVFYEISFFNWDSTLIESQSVQYGKTYVYEGTPLRESTEKYSYSFKGWDKAVVPAKADAKYYAVYDSLEIEVSSSSFEESSSSEQQESSSSEELVLSSSSEEEMSSSSENLLLSSSSEIEVSSSSIEELISSCFSEESSSSEEPVLSNSSEEEMSSSSESLLLSSSSEFEVSSSSIEILISSSSFEESSSSEMLLSSSGIISSSSQNQSSASVIGTSSSSEKLSSSSTKPSSSSVKSSSSVGKSSFSAEKSSSSMQKQDIPSIVYRSIHIDVSGKALHVSGVPHGEKYAIFNMQGSLVHSGYAVAGSIDVTLNSSGSYLLYTAGRFKKFSIK
;
A
#
# COMPACT_ATOMS: atom_id res chain seq x y z
N MET A 1 -17.41 -44.76 -58.29
CA MET A 1 -16.55 -43.78 -57.58
C MET A 1 -16.92 -43.60 -56.10
N ASN A 2 -18.19 -43.46 -55.73
CA ASN A 2 -18.62 -43.03 -54.38
C ASN A 2 -17.99 -43.78 -53.18
N PHE A 3 -17.79 -45.10 -53.26
CA PHE A 3 -17.29 -45.90 -52.13
C PHE A 3 -15.89 -45.47 -51.62
N ALA A 4 -15.03 -44.94 -52.49
CA ALA A 4 -13.72 -44.43 -52.09
C ALA A 4 -13.82 -43.09 -51.32
N TYR A 5 -14.85 -42.29 -51.60
CA TYR A 5 -15.03 -40.96 -51.00
C TYR A 5 -15.52 -41.04 -49.56
N GLU A 6 -16.40 -41.99 -49.24
CA GLU A 6 -16.85 -42.24 -47.87
C GLU A 6 -15.70 -42.73 -46.98
N ILE A 7 -14.87 -43.68 -47.45
CA ILE A 7 -13.71 -44.19 -46.72
C ILE A 7 -12.72 -43.05 -46.38
N PHE A 8 -12.40 -42.18 -47.35
CA PHE A 8 -11.55 -41.01 -47.10
C PHE A 8 -12.16 -40.00 -46.12
N THR A 9 -13.49 -39.84 -46.15
CA THR A 9 -14.22 -38.93 -45.24
C THR A 9 -14.24 -39.48 -43.81
N PHE A 10 -14.50 -40.78 -43.64
CA PHE A 10 -14.48 -41.47 -42.35
C PHE A 10 -13.08 -41.47 -41.71
N ALA A 11 -12.03 -41.68 -42.53
CA ALA A 11 -10.64 -41.57 -42.10
C ALA A 11 -10.31 -40.14 -41.62
N ARG A 12 -10.70 -39.10 -42.37
CA ARG A 12 -10.50 -37.70 -41.97
C ARG A 12 -11.23 -37.34 -40.67
N MET A 13 -12.43 -37.87 -40.42
CA MET A 13 -13.12 -37.68 -39.13
C MET A 13 -12.38 -38.34 -37.97
N LYS A 14 -11.93 -39.61 -38.11
CA LYS A 14 -11.15 -40.29 -37.08
C LYS A 14 -9.82 -39.58 -36.80
N ILE A 15 -9.12 -39.10 -37.82
CA ILE A 15 -7.86 -38.34 -37.64
C ILE A 15 -8.12 -37.00 -36.94
N LYS A 16 -9.15 -36.24 -37.33
CA LYS A 16 -9.50 -34.99 -36.62
C LYS A 16 -9.91 -35.23 -35.17
N SER A 17 -10.68 -36.29 -34.89
CA SER A 17 -11.06 -36.68 -33.52
C SER A 17 -9.85 -37.11 -32.69
N LEU A 18 -8.94 -37.91 -33.25
CA LEU A 18 -7.72 -38.37 -32.57
C LEU A 18 -6.74 -37.23 -32.31
N VAL A 19 -6.58 -36.30 -33.27
CA VAL A 19 -5.77 -35.08 -33.09
C VAL A 19 -6.40 -34.15 -32.06
N PHE A 20 -7.72 -33.99 -32.06
CA PHE A 20 -8.42 -33.23 -31.02
C PHE A 20 -8.25 -33.88 -29.64
N LEU A 21 -8.33 -35.21 -29.53
CA LEU A 21 -8.05 -35.96 -28.30
C LEU A 21 -6.59 -35.85 -27.84
N LEU A 22 -5.62 -35.87 -28.76
CA LEU A 22 -4.21 -35.61 -28.46
C LEU A 22 -3.99 -34.18 -27.95
N ILE A 23 -4.62 -33.18 -28.59
CA ILE A 23 -4.57 -31.78 -28.14
C ILE A 23 -5.26 -31.62 -26.78
N PHE A 24 -6.44 -32.22 -26.57
CA PHE A 24 -7.11 -32.22 -25.26
C PHE A 24 -6.27 -32.96 -24.19
N SER A 25 -5.57 -34.03 -24.56
CA SER A 25 -4.64 -34.75 -23.68
C SER A 25 -3.36 -33.95 -23.38
N LEU A 26 -2.95 -33.03 -24.26
CA LEU A 26 -1.86 -32.09 -24.02
C LEU A 26 -2.32 -30.93 -23.11
N PHE A 27 -3.57 -30.47 -23.23
CA PHE A 27 -4.16 -29.48 -22.32
C PHE A 27 -4.62 -30.04 -20.96
N ASN A 28 -4.86 -31.36 -20.86
CA ASN A 28 -5.13 -32.07 -19.61
C ASN A 28 -3.93 -32.91 -19.11
N GLN A 29 -2.69 -32.48 -19.39
CA GLN A 29 -1.57 -32.91 -18.55
C GLN A 29 -1.70 -32.25 -17.17
N ALA A 30 -2.42 -32.91 -16.27
CA ALA A 30 -2.23 -32.71 -14.84
C ALA A 30 -0.74 -32.96 -14.55
N PHE A 31 -0.02 -31.93 -14.13
CA PHE A 31 1.43 -32.01 -13.97
C PHE A 31 1.76 -33.09 -12.92
N ALA A 32 2.42 -34.16 -13.35
CA ALA A 32 2.87 -35.19 -12.42
C ALA A 32 3.87 -34.56 -11.44
N ALA A 33 3.53 -34.59 -10.14
CA ALA A 33 4.35 -33.99 -9.09
C ALA A 33 5.79 -34.54 -9.16
N TRP A 34 6.78 -33.67 -8.93
CA TRP A 34 8.17 -34.03 -9.15
C TRP A 34 8.61 -35.16 -8.21
N THR A 35 9.06 -36.28 -8.77
CA THR A 35 9.41 -37.54 -8.10
C THR A 35 10.90 -37.70 -7.76
N GLY A 36 11.70 -36.63 -7.87
CA GLY A 36 13.16 -36.67 -7.63
C GLY A 36 14.04 -36.74 -8.88
N GLY A 37 13.43 -36.77 -10.08
CA GLY A 37 14.12 -36.83 -11.37
C GLY A 37 15.10 -35.67 -11.61
N LYS A 38 16.13 -35.92 -12.42
CA LYS A 38 17.22 -34.97 -12.75
C LYS A 38 17.51 -35.07 -14.25
N ILE A 39 17.42 -33.97 -14.98
CA ILE A 39 17.68 -33.90 -16.43
C ILE A 39 18.54 -32.67 -16.69
N GLN A 40 19.59 -32.79 -17.50
CA GLN A 40 20.45 -31.65 -17.83
C GLN A 40 19.70 -30.62 -18.71
N PRO A 41 19.59 -29.35 -18.28
CA PRO A 41 19.08 -28.27 -19.11
C PRO A 41 20.06 -27.91 -20.24
N GLY A 42 19.52 -27.40 -21.35
CA GLY A 42 20.30 -26.64 -22.32
C GLY A 42 20.80 -25.30 -21.76
N THR A 43 21.74 -24.68 -22.45
CA THR A 43 22.32 -23.38 -22.06
C THR A 43 21.76 -22.21 -22.88
N THR A 44 21.97 -20.99 -22.38
CA THR A 44 21.72 -19.72 -23.08
C THR A 44 22.74 -18.68 -22.62
N THR A 45 22.99 -17.66 -23.44
CA THR A 45 23.95 -16.58 -23.14
C THR A 45 23.21 -15.28 -22.90
N ILE A 46 23.47 -14.63 -21.77
CA ILE A 46 22.90 -13.33 -21.39
C ILE A 46 24.07 -12.41 -21.04
N ASN A 47 24.21 -11.28 -21.75
CA ASN A 47 25.28 -10.29 -21.58
C ASN A 47 26.68 -10.94 -21.54
N GLY A 48 26.97 -11.81 -22.51
CA GLY A 48 28.24 -12.54 -22.63
C GLY A 48 28.45 -13.69 -21.63
N LYS A 49 27.64 -13.82 -20.57
CA LYS A 49 27.75 -14.90 -19.58
C LYS A 49 26.82 -16.07 -19.94
N SER A 50 27.32 -17.31 -19.80
CA SER A 50 26.54 -18.53 -20.04
C SER A 50 25.75 -18.96 -18.80
N TYR A 51 24.48 -19.34 -19.02
CA TYR A 51 23.51 -19.80 -18.03
C TYR A 51 22.86 -21.11 -18.47
N TYR A 52 22.56 -21.99 -17.51
CA TYR A 52 21.66 -23.13 -17.73
C TYR A 52 20.19 -22.66 -17.71
N SER A 53 19.40 -23.06 -18.72
CA SER A 53 18.00 -22.67 -18.90
C SER A 53 17.06 -23.62 -18.14
N ILE A 54 16.57 -23.16 -16.99
CA ILE A 54 15.76 -23.97 -16.08
C ILE A 54 14.28 -23.73 -16.38
N SER A 55 13.61 -24.76 -16.90
CA SER A 55 12.18 -24.75 -17.25
C SER A 55 11.37 -25.84 -16.54
N THR A 56 12.02 -26.77 -15.83
CA THR A 56 11.37 -27.89 -15.15
C THR A 56 12.00 -28.16 -13.78
N PRO A 57 11.30 -28.83 -12.84
CA PRO A 57 11.90 -29.31 -11.60
C PRO A 57 13.11 -30.23 -11.83
N ASN A 58 13.07 -31.05 -12.90
CA ASN A 58 14.18 -31.94 -13.26
C ASN A 58 15.46 -31.16 -13.65
N HIS A 59 15.33 -30.01 -14.31
CA HIS A 59 16.45 -29.12 -14.62
C HIS A 59 17.02 -28.47 -13.35
N LEU A 60 16.14 -28.02 -12.45
CA LEU A 60 16.54 -27.39 -11.19
C LEU A 60 17.24 -28.41 -10.25
N ALA A 61 16.73 -29.64 -10.19
CA ALA A 61 17.32 -30.74 -9.42
C ALA A 61 18.67 -31.23 -9.99
N TRP A 62 18.84 -31.22 -11.30
CA TRP A 62 20.15 -31.44 -11.93
C TRP A 62 21.12 -30.31 -11.60
N PHE A 63 20.67 -29.05 -11.62
CA PHE A 63 21.49 -27.89 -11.27
C PHE A 63 21.97 -27.96 -9.82
N ALA A 64 21.07 -28.25 -8.87
CA ALA A 64 21.41 -28.50 -7.46
C ALA A 64 22.45 -29.62 -7.30
N ALA A 65 22.24 -30.75 -7.96
CA ALA A 65 23.19 -31.88 -7.94
C ALA A 65 24.55 -31.51 -8.55
N THR A 66 24.59 -30.62 -9.54
CA THR A 66 25.83 -30.20 -10.24
C THR A 66 26.65 -29.20 -9.41
N VAL A 67 25.98 -28.25 -8.74
CA VAL A 67 26.60 -27.37 -7.73
C VAL A 67 27.16 -28.22 -6.58
N ASN A 68 26.35 -29.13 -6.02
CA ASN A 68 26.75 -30.01 -4.92
C ASN A 68 27.79 -31.08 -5.35
N GLY A 69 27.92 -31.34 -6.65
CA GLY A 69 29.02 -32.09 -7.24
C GLY A 69 30.36 -31.37 -7.12
N GLY A 70 30.37 -30.04 -7.22
CA GLY A 70 31.57 -29.20 -7.07
C GLY A 70 31.69 -28.10 -8.13
N LYS A 71 30.84 -28.10 -9.17
CA LYS A 71 30.80 -27.04 -10.19
C LYS A 71 29.97 -25.86 -9.67
N ASN A 72 30.41 -25.22 -8.58
CA ASN A 72 29.59 -24.28 -7.81
C ASN A 72 29.52 -22.84 -8.36
N THR A 73 30.30 -22.50 -9.38
CA THR A 73 30.33 -21.17 -10.04
C THR A 73 29.41 -21.06 -11.27
N ILE A 74 28.68 -22.13 -11.61
CA ILE A 74 27.76 -22.15 -12.77
C ILE A 74 26.56 -21.23 -12.57
N ASN A 75 26.03 -20.67 -13.66
CA ASN A 75 24.87 -19.77 -13.60
C ASN A 75 23.60 -20.50 -14.09
N ALA A 76 22.43 -20.11 -13.58
CA ALA A 76 21.12 -20.56 -14.02
C ALA A 76 20.20 -19.38 -14.29
N VAL A 77 19.29 -19.54 -15.25
CA VAL A 77 18.18 -18.62 -15.51
C VAL A 77 16.88 -19.39 -15.57
N LEU A 78 15.83 -18.92 -14.89
CA LEU A 78 14.50 -19.50 -15.03
C LEU A 78 13.86 -19.03 -16.35
N SER A 79 13.57 -19.96 -17.25
CA SER A 79 12.82 -19.71 -18.49
C SER A 79 11.32 -19.91 -18.33
N ALA A 80 10.89 -20.74 -17.36
CA ALA A 80 9.49 -20.96 -16.99
C ALA A 80 9.28 -20.96 -15.47
N ASN A 81 8.02 -20.98 -15.02
CA ASN A 81 7.69 -21.32 -13.64
C ASN A 81 8.07 -22.78 -13.35
N ILE A 82 8.54 -23.06 -12.13
CA ILE A 82 9.01 -24.40 -11.74
C ILE A 82 8.01 -25.02 -10.77
N VAL A 83 7.13 -25.88 -11.27
CA VAL A 83 6.07 -26.52 -10.47
C VAL A 83 6.55 -27.87 -9.92
N MET A 84 6.96 -27.93 -8.66
CA MET A 84 7.38 -29.17 -7.98
C MET A 84 6.19 -30.00 -7.47
N GLY A 85 5.08 -29.35 -7.13
CA GLY A 85 3.82 -30.01 -6.76
C GLY A 85 3.08 -30.62 -7.94
N ALA A 86 1.88 -31.16 -7.70
CA ALA A 86 0.98 -31.61 -8.76
C ALA A 86 0.34 -30.44 -9.55
N ASP A 87 0.32 -29.26 -8.95
CA ASP A 87 -0.14 -28.00 -9.54
C ASP A 87 0.47 -26.82 -8.74
N GLU A 88 0.26 -25.58 -9.21
CA GLU A 88 0.76 -24.35 -8.56
C GLU A 88 0.21 -24.11 -7.13
N THR A 89 -0.75 -24.92 -6.65
CA THR A 89 -1.36 -24.86 -5.30
C THR A 89 -0.90 -25.95 -4.34
N LYS A 90 -0.07 -26.93 -4.77
CA LYS A 90 0.38 -28.06 -3.93
C LYS A 90 1.85 -28.02 -3.57
N THR A 91 2.16 -28.36 -2.32
CA THR A 91 3.51 -28.75 -1.89
C THR A 91 3.90 -30.11 -2.51
N CYS A 92 5.16 -30.28 -2.90
CA CYS A 92 5.69 -31.53 -3.45
C CYS A 92 5.66 -32.66 -2.41
N GLY A 93 5.50 -33.91 -2.86
CA GLY A 93 5.68 -35.09 -2.02
C GLY A 93 7.15 -35.35 -1.67
N THR A 94 8.04 -35.14 -2.65
CA THR A 94 9.50 -35.36 -2.58
C THR A 94 10.19 -34.31 -1.72
N ASN A 95 11.23 -34.70 -0.97
CA ASN A 95 12.07 -33.74 -0.26
C ASN A 95 13.13 -33.14 -1.20
N TRP A 96 13.26 -31.81 -1.19
CA TRP A 96 14.23 -31.06 -1.95
C TRP A 96 15.66 -31.26 -1.41
N THR A 97 16.65 -31.28 -2.31
CA THR A 97 18.07 -31.21 -1.96
C THR A 97 18.55 -29.78 -2.19
N PRO A 98 18.90 -29.00 -1.15
CA PRO A 98 19.27 -27.59 -1.30
C PRO A 98 20.47 -27.38 -2.24
N ILE A 99 20.47 -26.26 -2.96
CA ILE A 99 21.58 -25.82 -3.83
C ILE A 99 22.71 -25.25 -2.95
N GLY A 100 23.91 -25.83 -3.04
CA GLY A 100 25.10 -25.42 -2.29
C GLY A 100 25.16 -26.00 -0.87
N SER A 101 26.31 -26.58 -0.51
CA SER A 101 26.64 -27.05 0.84
C SER A 101 27.70 -26.15 1.49
N SER A 102 27.95 -26.30 2.80
CA SER A 102 29.03 -25.58 3.51
C SER A 102 30.41 -25.78 2.86
N SER A 103 30.68 -27.00 2.38
CA SER A 103 31.90 -27.36 1.64
C SER A 103 31.90 -26.99 0.15
N LYS A 104 30.74 -26.69 -0.43
CA LYS A 104 30.55 -26.35 -1.86
C LYS A 104 29.47 -25.26 -1.99
N PRO A 105 29.70 -24.06 -1.45
CA PRO A 105 28.68 -23.00 -1.44
C PRO A 105 28.46 -22.47 -2.85
N PHE A 106 27.23 -22.06 -3.17
CA PHE A 106 26.87 -21.57 -4.50
C PHE A 106 27.51 -20.20 -4.78
N ASN A 107 28.39 -20.14 -5.78
CA ASN A 107 29.17 -18.96 -6.17
C ASN A 107 28.88 -18.53 -7.63
N GLY A 108 27.71 -18.90 -8.15
CA GLY A 108 27.23 -18.48 -9.47
C GLY A 108 26.11 -17.44 -9.39
N ILE A 109 25.50 -17.13 -10.53
CA ILE A 109 24.30 -16.29 -10.61
C ILE A 109 23.08 -17.17 -10.86
N PHE A 110 22.06 -17.08 -10.00
CA PHE A 110 20.73 -17.63 -10.20
C PHE A 110 19.75 -16.50 -10.52
N GLU A 111 19.40 -16.38 -11.80
CA GLU A 111 18.46 -15.39 -12.32
C GLU A 111 17.04 -15.96 -12.35
N GLY A 112 16.21 -15.55 -11.38
CA GLY A 112 14.81 -15.92 -11.28
C GLY A 112 13.94 -15.36 -12.40
N ASN A 113 14.37 -14.28 -13.09
CA ASN A 113 13.73 -13.76 -14.30
C ASN A 113 12.22 -13.46 -14.14
N GLY A 114 11.81 -13.07 -12.94
CA GLY A 114 10.40 -12.84 -12.56
C GLY A 114 9.55 -14.11 -12.44
N LYS A 115 10.12 -15.30 -12.60
CA LYS A 115 9.43 -16.59 -12.53
C LYS A 115 9.24 -17.05 -11.08
N VAL A 116 8.33 -18.00 -10.90
CA VAL A 116 7.93 -18.55 -9.60
C VAL A 116 8.40 -20.00 -9.48
N VAL A 117 8.96 -20.37 -8.34
CA VAL A 117 9.12 -21.78 -7.91
C VAL A 117 7.94 -22.13 -7.00
N TYR A 118 7.21 -23.17 -7.39
CA TYR A 118 6.01 -23.66 -6.70
C TYR A 118 6.22 -25.01 -6.04
N GLY A 119 5.64 -25.19 -4.86
CA GLY A 119 5.52 -26.49 -4.20
C GLY A 119 6.78 -26.94 -3.46
N LEU A 120 7.67 -26.03 -3.07
CA LEU A 120 8.93 -26.35 -2.40
C LEU A 120 8.70 -27.10 -1.08
N LYS A 121 9.31 -28.27 -0.92
CA LYS A 121 9.36 -29.03 0.34
C LYS A 121 10.82 -29.32 0.69
N ALA A 122 11.34 -28.77 1.77
CA ALA A 122 12.72 -28.99 2.20
C ALA A 122 12.81 -29.30 3.70
N SER A 123 13.53 -30.35 4.09
CA SER A 123 13.80 -30.69 5.49
C SER A 123 15.19 -31.31 5.73
N GLY A 124 15.84 -30.89 6.81
CA GLY A 124 17.23 -31.20 7.21
C GLY A 124 17.78 -30.12 8.15
N SER A 125 19.07 -30.13 8.50
CA SER A 125 19.66 -29.11 9.40
C SER A 125 19.82 -27.71 8.78
N ASN A 126 20.15 -27.64 7.50
CA ASN A 126 20.53 -26.38 6.85
C ASN A 126 19.80 -26.29 5.51
N VAL A 127 18.58 -25.75 5.54
CA VAL A 127 17.60 -25.90 4.45
C VAL A 127 16.93 -24.61 3.97
N GLY A 128 16.66 -24.63 2.66
CA GLY A 128 15.94 -23.66 1.85
C GLY A 128 15.92 -24.15 0.40
N LEU A 129 15.63 -23.28 -0.57
CA LEU A 129 15.95 -23.60 -1.97
C LEU A 129 17.47 -23.79 -2.15
N PHE A 130 18.25 -22.93 -1.50
CA PHE A 130 19.70 -23.02 -1.33
C PHE A 130 20.02 -23.49 0.10
N GLY A 131 21.13 -24.21 0.26
CA GLY A 131 21.73 -24.42 1.58
C GLY A 131 22.62 -23.23 1.89
N TYR A 132 23.67 -23.07 1.08
CA TYR A 132 24.70 -22.04 1.23
C TYR A 132 24.86 -21.25 -0.06
N ILE A 133 24.55 -19.95 -0.03
CA ILE A 133 24.98 -18.97 -1.03
C ILE A 133 26.36 -18.45 -0.58
N GLY A 134 27.40 -18.66 -1.36
CA GLY A 134 28.76 -18.21 -1.08
C GLY A 134 28.96 -16.72 -1.37
N SER A 135 30.13 -16.18 -1.04
CA SER A 135 30.44 -14.74 -1.15
C SER A 135 30.42 -14.18 -2.56
N SER A 136 30.60 -15.01 -3.60
CA SER A 136 30.41 -14.64 -5.00
C SER A 136 29.05 -15.05 -5.57
N GLY A 137 28.18 -15.65 -4.74
CA GLY A 137 26.87 -16.13 -5.12
C GLY A 137 25.84 -15.00 -5.21
N SER A 138 24.98 -15.05 -6.23
CA SER A 138 23.88 -14.10 -6.41
C SER A 138 22.58 -14.83 -6.74
N VAL A 139 21.51 -14.54 -6.01
CA VAL A 139 20.15 -15.06 -6.25
C VAL A 139 19.21 -13.89 -6.41
N LYS A 140 18.59 -13.74 -7.58
CA LYS A 140 17.84 -12.52 -7.92
C LYS A 140 16.52 -12.73 -8.65
N ASN A 141 15.62 -11.75 -8.57
CA ASN A 141 14.34 -11.65 -9.30
C ASN A 141 13.46 -12.91 -9.23
N LEU A 142 13.45 -13.56 -8.06
CA LEU A 142 12.83 -14.87 -7.85
C LEU A 142 11.59 -14.74 -6.94
N ARG A 143 10.56 -15.55 -7.18
CA ARG A 143 9.44 -15.70 -6.24
C ARG A 143 9.27 -17.16 -5.82
N LEU A 144 9.03 -17.37 -4.53
CA LEU A 144 8.73 -18.68 -3.97
C LEU A 144 7.27 -18.68 -3.52
N ASN A 145 6.47 -19.64 -3.97
CA ASN A 145 5.05 -19.71 -3.66
C ASN A 145 4.65 -21.15 -3.32
N VAL A 146 3.77 -21.33 -2.33
CA VAL A 146 3.32 -22.63 -1.79
C VAL A 146 4.49 -23.56 -1.40
N GLY A 147 4.67 -23.79 -0.09
CA GLY A 147 5.65 -24.77 0.35
C GLY A 147 5.88 -24.83 1.85
N SER A 148 6.84 -25.67 2.23
CA SER A 148 7.29 -25.86 3.61
C SER A 148 8.80 -26.10 3.67
N VAL A 149 9.51 -25.25 4.39
CA VAL A 149 10.90 -25.47 4.82
C VAL A 149 10.89 -25.76 6.32
N THR A 150 11.37 -26.94 6.72
CA THR A 150 11.36 -27.40 8.12
C THR A 150 12.77 -27.84 8.54
N SER A 151 13.42 -27.06 9.41
CA SER A 151 14.78 -27.31 9.88
C SER A 151 14.86 -27.77 11.33
N SER A 152 16.02 -28.32 11.72
CA SER A 152 16.45 -28.48 13.12
C SER A 152 17.50 -27.44 13.57
N GLU A 153 18.07 -26.66 12.65
CA GLU A 153 19.00 -25.55 12.93
C GLU A 153 18.59 -24.32 12.10
N TYR A 154 19.11 -24.17 10.88
CA TYR A 154 18.90 -23.01 10.01
C TYR A 154 17.85 -23.30 8.93
N ALA A 155 16.83 -22.44 8.89
CA ALA A 155 15.74 -22.45 7.93
C ALA A 155 15.57 -21.06 7.29
N GLY A 156 15.59 -21.02 5.96
CA GLY A 156 15.08 -19.88 5.20
C GLY A 156 14.40 -20.35 3.93
N ALA A 157 13.39 -19.63 3.43
CA ALA A 157 12.71 -20.05 2.20
C ALA A 157 13.67 -20.05 1.00
N VAL A 158 14.55 -19.05 0.93
CA VAL A 158 15.55 -18.92 -0.13
C VAL A 158 16.83 -19.67 0.23
N ALA A 159 17.42 -19.41 1.40
CA ALA A 159 18.72 -20.00 1.80
C ALA A 159 18.79 -20.32 3.30
N ALA A 160 19.57 -21.34 3.70
CA ALA A 160 19.92 -21.50 5.12
C ALA A 160 20.92 -20.42 5.55
N HIS A 161 21.99 -20.25 4.76
CA HIS A 161 23.00 -19.19 4.95
C HIS A 161 23.20 -18.37 3.66
N ASN A 162 23.26 -17.05 3.80
CA ASN A 162 23.67 -16.13 2.74
C ASN A 162 24.98 -15.42 3.08
N TYR A 163 26.05 -15.69 2.32
CA TYR A 163 27.29 -14.92 2.33
C TYR A 163 27.41 -13.95 1.14
N GLY A 164 26.54 -14.11 0.14
CA GLY A 164 26.53 -13.34 -1.11
C GLY A 164 25.36 -12.35 -1.20
N THR A 165 24.72 -12.25 -2.36
CA THR A 165 23.64 -11.27 -2.61
C THR A 165 22.30 -11.93 -2.91
N ILE A 166 21.27 -11.58 -2.16
CA ILE A 166 19.85 -11.86 -2.47
C ILE A 166 19.16 -10.56 -2.87
N TYR A 167 18.60 -10.49 -4.07
CA TYR A 167 18.09 -9.24 -4.66
C TYR A 167 16.72 -9.41 -5.34
N ASN A 168 15.70 -8.62 -4.96
CA ASN A 168 14.34 -8.74 -5.51
C ASN A 168 13.76 -10.16 -5.39
N VAL A 169 13.88 -10.76 -4.20
CA VAL A 169 13.36 -12.10 -3.92
C VAL A 169 12.19 -12.04 -2.94
N GLY A 170 11.08 -12.69 -3.29
CA GLY A 170 9.85 -12.67 -2.52
C GLY A 170 9.41 -14.08 -2.10
N ASN A 171 9.26 -14.29 -0.79
CA ASN A 171 8.52 -15.45 -0.26
C ASN A 171 7.03 -15.09 -0.19
N ASN A 172 6.22 -15.63 -1.09
CA ASN A 172 4.78 -15.40 -1.13
C ASN A 172 4.03 -16.29 -0.13
N SER A 173 4.35 -17.59 -0.05
CA SER A 173 3.59 -18.58 0.75
C SER A 173 4.37 -19.89 1.04
N VAL A 174 5.70 -19.85 1.10
CA VAL A 174 6.50 -20.96 1.62
C VAL A 174 6.66 -20.79 3.13
N LYS A 175 5.95 -21.60 3.92
CA LYS A 175 6.06 -21.58 5.38
C LYS A 175 7.48 -21.98 5.80
N VAL A 176 8.08 -21.23 6.70
CA VAL A 176 9.40 -21.53 7.26
C VAL A 176 9.26 -21.94 8.72
N THR A 177 9.91 -23.03 9.12
CA THR A 177 9.92 -23.49 10.50
C THR A 177 11.31 -24.05 10.85
N SER A 178 11.86 -23.69 12.01
CA SER A 178 12.99 -24.38 12.63
C SER A 178 12.52 -24.93 13.99
N THR A 179 12.73 -26.22 14.25
CA THR A 179 12.09 -26.92 15.36
C THR A 179 12.85 -28.16 15.85
N VAL A 180 12.83 -28.38 17.16
CA VAL A 180 13.22 -29.65 17.81
C VAL A 180 12.23 -30.05 18.90
N SER A 181 12.21 -31.35 19.22
CA SER A 181 11.39 -31.94 20.29
C SER A 181 12.21 -32.40 21.52
N SER A 182 13.54 -32.29 21.48
CA SER A 182 14.43 -32.84 22.51
C SER A 182 15.82 -32.20 22.49
N GLY A 183 16.39 -31.94 23.67
CA GLY A 183 17.78 -31.50 23.85
C GLY A 183 18.03 -30.00 23.65
N THR A 184 19.28 -29.60 23.85
CA THR A 184 19.78 -28.23 23.59
C THR A 184 19.81 -27.93 22.10
N ALA A 185 19.32 -26.75 21.68
CA ALA A 185 19.23 -26.37 20.27
C ALA A 185 19.22 -24.85 20.05
N TYR A 186 19.73 -24.45 18.89
CA TYR A 186 19.68 -23.10 18.36
C TYR A 186 18.85 -23.14 17.06
N LEU A 187 17.68 -22.50 17.06
CA LEU A 187 16.68 -22.59 16.01
C LEU A 187 16.56 -21.26 15.28
N TYR A 188 17.00 -21.23 14.02
CA TYR A 188 17.03 -20.04 13.18
C TYR A 188 15.99 -20.16 12.07
N ALA A 189 14.93 -19.35 12.12
CA ALA A 189 13.89 -19.31 11.10
C ALA A 189 13.73 -17.89 10.52
N GLY A 190 14.03 -17.72 9.23
CA GLY A 190 13.86 -16.44 8.53
C GLY A 190 13.06 -16.54 7.24
N GLY A 191 12.29 -15.50 6.90
CA GLY A 191 11.42 -15.52 5.71
C GLY A 191 12.15 -15.56 4.37
N ILE A 192 13.41 -15.10 4.33
CA ILE A 192 14.32 -15.18 3.17
C ILE A 192 15.48 -16.12 3.50
N THR A 193 16.22 -15.87 4.59
CA THR A 193 17.37 -16.70 4.98
C THR A 193 17.39 -17.03 6.48
N GLY A 194 18.01 -18.14 6.89
CA GLY A 194 18.31 -18.37 8.30
C GLY A 194 19.32 -17.33 8.82
N GLU A 195 20.49 -17.28 8.19
CA GLU A 195 21.60 -16.40 8.58
C GLU A 195 22.03 -15.50 7.41
N ASN A 196 22.19 -14.19 7.64
CA ASN A 196 22.69 -13.24 6.65
C ASN A 196 24.07 -12.65 7.02
N LYS A 197 25.12 -13.16 6.37
CA LYS A 197 26.51 -12.64 6.35
C LYS A 197 26.83 -11.87 5.05
N GLY A 198 25.84 -11.69 4.18
CA GLY A 198 25.92 -10.98 2.91
C GLY A 198 24.90 -9.84 2.80
N GLU A 199 24.37 -9.61 1.61
CA GLU A 199 23.38 -8.57 1.36
C GLU A 199 22.00 -9.13 0.98
N ILE A 200 20.95 -8.53 1.54
CA ILE A 200 19.56 -8.74 1.15
C ILE A 200 18.96 -7.39 0.74
N ARG A 201 18.53 -7.25 -0.51
CA ARG A 201 17.96 -6.00 -1.06
C ARG A 201 16.64 -6.22 -1.79
N TYR A 202 15.67 -5.30 -1.66
CA TYR A 202 14.36 -5.37 -2.36
C TYR A 202 13.58 -6.68 -2.09
N CYS A 203 13.77 -7.31 -0.92
CA CYS A 203 13.19 -8.62 -0.63
C CYS A 203 11.97 -8.52 0.28
N PHE A 204 11.07 -9.50 0.22
CA PHE A 204 9.90 -9.51 1.10
C PHE A 204 9.41 -10.90 1.51
N ASN A 205 8.70 -10.95 2.63
CA ASN A 205 8.03 -12.14 3.12
C ASN A 205 6.52 -11.92 3.37
N LYS A 206 5.73 -12.90 2.92
CA LYS A 206 4.27 -13.02 3.11
C LYS A 206 3.85 -14.40 3.67
N ALA A 207 4.81 -15.24 4.05
CA ALA A 207 4.56 -16.55 4.67
C ALA A 207 4.85 -16.55 6.18
N SER A 208 4.26 -17.49 6.93
CA SER A 208 4.48 -17.57 8.38
C SER A 208 5.84 -18.20 8.73
N ILE A 209 6.52 -17.59 9.71
CA ILE A 209 7.89 -17.93 10.15
C ILE A 209 7.85 -18.38 11.61
N SER A 210 8.42 -19.54 11.92
CA SER A 210 8.38 -20.10 13.28
C SER A 210 9.71 -20.71 13.72
N ALA A 211 10.33 -20.19 14.77
CA ALA A 211 11.33 -20.93 15.55
C ALA A 211 10.61 -21.52 16.77
N LYS A 212 10.56 -22.84 16.90
CA LYS A 212 9.74 -23.49 17.94
C LYS A 212 10.41 -24.71 18.58
N ALA A 213 10.54 -24.70 19.89
CA ALA A 213 10.96 -25.88 20.66
C ALA A 213 10.00 -26.11 21.83
N SER A 214 9.74 -27.37 22.15
CA SER A 214 8.98 -27.76 23.34
C SER A 214 9.57 -29.03 23.91
N VAL A 215 10.58 -28.87 24.76
CA VAL A 215 11.37 -29.97 25.35
C VAL A 215 10.85 -30.26 26.75
N THR A 216 10.15 -31.39 26.88
CA THR A 216 9.49 -31.80 28.13
C THR A 216 10.30 -32.78 28.99
N SER A 217 11.54 -33.09 28.58
CA SER A 217 12.46 -33.90 29.38
C SER A 217 13.01 -33.12 30.58
N ASN A 218 13.09 -33.77 31.74
CA ASN A 218 13.73 -33.24 32.96
C ASN A 218 15.27 -33.35 32.88
N ASN A 219 15.83 -32.90 31.76
CA ASN A 219 17.26 -32.81 31.50
C ASN A 219 17.55 -31.37 31.11
N LEU A 220 18.54 -30.74 31.76
CA LEU A 220 19.00 -29.38 31.50
C LEU A 220 19.09 -29.09 30.00
N SER A 221 18.15 -28.28 29.51
CA SER A 221 18.00 -27.95 28.09
C SER A 221 18.25 -26.47 27.88
N MET A 222 19.07 -26.11 26.88
CA MET A 222 19.30 -24.73 26.49
C MET A 222 18.67 -24.49 25.12
N LEU A 223 17.61 -23.68 25.07
CA LEU A 223 16.82 -23.46 23.87
C LEU A 223 16.91 -22.00 23.44
N TYR A 224 17.41 -21.75 22.22
CA TYR A 224 17.51 -20.42 21.63
C TYR A 224 16.68 -20.37 20.33
N GLY A 225 15.65 -19.53 20.31
CA GLY A 225 14.76 -19.37 19.15
C GLY A 225 14.91 -18.01 18.49
N TYR A 226 15.43 -17.97 17.26
CA TYR A 226 15.59 -16.77 16.46
C TYR A 226 14.58 -16.79 15.31
N ALA A 227 13.66 -15.84 15.29
CA ALA A 227 12.63 -15.73 14.27
C ALA A 227 12.59 -14.32 13.67
N GLY A 228 12.71 -14.22 12.35
CA GLY A 228 12.63 -12.94 11.66
C GLY A 228 11.93 -12.98 10.31
N GLY A 229 11.23 -11.89 9.96
CA GLY A 229 10.50 -11.83 8.69
C GLY A 229 11.39 -11.89 7.45
N ILE A 230 12.66 -11.49 7.54
CA ILE A 230 13.64 -11.54 6.45
C ILE A 230 14.79 -12.51 6.78
N ALA A 231 15.50 -12.29 7.89
CA ALA A 231 16.58 -13.16 8.36
C ALA A 231 16.30 -13.61 9.80
N ALA A 232 16.80 -14.76 10.28
CA ALA A 232 16.76 -15.05 11.71
C ALA A 232 17.84 -14.24 12.46
N VAL A 233 19.04 -14.18 11.87
CA VAL A 233 20.19 -13.38 12.31
C VAL A 233 20.75 -12.59 11.13
N ASN A 234 21.09 -11.32 11.36
CA ASN A 234 21.71 -10.44 10.36
C ASN A 234 23.05 -9.87 10.86
N GLU A 235 24.15 -10.30 10.24
CA GLU A 235 25.52 -9.82 10.50
C GLU A 235 26.02 -8.81 9.46
N LYS A 236 25.30 -8.66 8.34
CA LYS A 236 25.58 -7.62 7.33
C LYS A 236 24.34 -6.81 6.98
N LEU A 237 23.90 -6.77 5.72
CA LEU A 237 22.98 -5.74 5.23
C LEU A 237 21.60 -6.32 4.89
N ILE A 238 20.56 -5.77 5.53
CA ILE A 238 19.17 -5.83 5.03
C ILE A 238 18.76 -4.42 4.60
N TRP A 239 18.36 -4.28 3.34
CA TRP A 239 18.10 -2.99 2.70
C TRP A 239 16.79 -3.01 1.91
N ASN A 240 15.95 -1.98 2.05
CA ASN A 240 14.69 -1.81 1.30
C ASN A 240 13.84 -3.10 1.23
N SER A 241 13.52 -3.68 2.39
CA SER A 241 12.93 -5.02 2.50
C SER A 241 11.77 -5.07 3.50
N ALA A 242 10.76 -5.90 3.25
CA ALA A 242 9.48 -5.83 3.96
C ALA A 242 8.90 -7.18 4.43
N ASN A 243 8.32 -7.22 5.62
CA ASN A 243 7.55 -8.37 6.11
C ASN A 243 6.06 -8.02 6.27
N TYR A 244 5.20 -8.94 5.88
CA TYR A 244 3.73 -8.79 5.95
C TYR A 244 3.04 -9.93 6.70
N ALA A 245 3.79 -10.89 7.23
CA ALA A 245 3.25 -12.15 7.77
C ALA A 245 3.76 -12.45 9.18
N TRP A 246 3.07 -13.37 9.86
CA TRP A 246 3.35 -13.72 11.25
C TRP A 246 4.76 -14.28 11.45
N VAL A 247 5.46 -13.77 12.45
CA VAL A 247 6.79 -14.22 12.89
C VAL A 247 6.72 -14.61 14.36
N GLY A 248 7.15 -15.82 14.72
CA GLY A 248 7.16 -16.24 16.12
C GLY A 248 8.38 -17.07 16.54
N ALA A 249 8.96 -16.70 17.67
CA ALA A 249 9.92 -17.52 18.41
C ALA A 249 9.22 -18.05 19.68
N GLN A 250 9.09 -19.37 19.83
CA GLN A 250 8.29 -20.01 20.88
C GLN A 250 9.08 -21.17 21.52
N MET A 251 9.82 -20.90 22.60
CA MET A 251 10.63 -21.90 23.31
C MET A 251 9.95 -22.35 24.60
N THR A 252 9.92 -23.66 24.88
CA THR A 252 9.53 -24.22 26.17
C THR A 252 10.55 -25.27 26.62
N ALA A 253 11.15 -25.05 27.79
CA ALA A 253 12.01 -25.99 28.50
C ALA A 253 11.38 -26.38 29.84
N ASN A 254 11.29 -27.68 30.14
CA ASN A 254 10.85 -28.17 31.45
C ASN A 254 11.92 -28.04 32.55
N ASP A 255 13.20 -27.93 32.17
CA ASP A 255 14.37 -27.79 33.03
C ASP A 255 15.49 -27.06 32.25
N GLY A 256 16.13 -26.05 32.84
CA GLY A 256 17.12 -25.20 32.17
C GLY A 256 16.56 -23.91 31.55
N MET A 257 17.12 -23.49 30.40
CA MET A 257 17.02 -22.13 29.88
C MET A 257 16.25 -22.04 28.55
N ALA A 258 15.39 -21.03 28.41
CA ALA A 258 14.61 -20.78 27.20
C ALA A 258 14.71 -19.31 26.78
N ALA A 259 15.29 -19.01 25.62
CA ALA A 259 15.46 -17.66 25.09
C ALA A 259 14.80 -17.52 23.71
N SER A 260 14.00 -16.48 23.51
CA SER A 260 13.27 -16.22 22.27
C SER A 260 13.50 -14.80 21.76
N TYR A 261 13.86 -14.70 20.48
CA TYR A 261 14.27 -13.48 19.78
C TYR A 261 13.40 -13.35 18.52
N ALA A 262 12.27 -12.67 18.65
CA ALA A 262 11.32 -12.47 17.57
C ALA A 262 11.38 -11.02 17.05
N GLY A 263 11.61 -10.85 15.76
CA GLY A 263 11.63 -9.54 15.11
C GLY A 263 10.87 -9.51 13.80
N GLY A 264 10.21 -8.40 13.50
CA GLY A 264 9.50 -8.23 12.22
C GLY A 264 10.39 -8.40 10.98
N ILE A 265 11.68 -8.09 11.08
CA ILE A 265 12.68 -8.17 10.02
C ILE A 265 13.79 -9.16 10.39
N SER A 266 14.35 -9.06 11.61
CA SER A 266 15.39 -9.97 12.10
C SER A 266 15.22 -10.33 13.57
N GLY A 267 15.44 -11.60 13.93
CA GLY A 267 15.45 -12.05 15.33
C GLY A 267 16.58 -11.37 16.11
N THR A 268 17.80 -11.49 15.58
CA THR A 268 18.99 -10.76 16.05
C THR A 268 19.56 -9.88 14.93
N ASN A 269 20.11 -8.72 15.29
CA ASN A 269 20.87 -7.86 14.38
C ASN A 269 22.24 -7.50 14.98
N ASP A 270 23.28 -7.85 14.24
CA ASP A 270 24.70 -7.54 14.49
C ASP A 270 25.24 -6.58 13.40
N GLY A 271 24.58 -6.54 12.24
CA GLY A 271 24.91 -5.68 11.11
C GLY A 271 24.02 -4.44 10.95
N GLU A 272 23.79 -4.03 9.70
CA GLU A 272 22.99 -2.87 9.32
C GLU A 272 21.63 -3.28 8.73
N ILE A 273 20.56 -2.69 9.25
CA ILE A 273 19.20 -2.78 8.72
C ILE A 273 18.73 -1.35 8.41
N LYS A 274 18.36 -1.07 7.15
CA LYS A 274 17.83 0.26 6.77
C LYS A 274 16.81 0.22 5.65
N HIS A 275 15.84 1.14 5.70
CA HIS A 275 14.66 1.14 4.83
C HIS A 275 13.91 -0.19 4.95
N VAL A 276 13.24 -0.44 6.06
CA VAL A 276 12.49 -1.69 6.25
C VAL A 276 11.12 -1.45 6.86
N SER A 277 10.12 -2.23 6.42
CA SER A 277 8.78 -2.17 7.00
C SER A 277 8.26 -3.54 7.44
N ASN A 278 7.68 -3.60 8.63
CA ASN A 278 6.96 -4.78 9.10
C ASN A 278 5.49 -4.46 9.39
N HIS A 279 4.63 -5.25 8.75
CA HIS A 279 3.17 -5.21 8.87
C HIS A 279 2.61 -6.55 9.43
N GLY A 280 3.46 -7.55 9.65
CA GLY A 280 3.11 -8.86 10.20
C GLY A 280 3.28 -8.95 11.72
N GLU A 281 2.34 -9.61 12.40
CA GLU A 281 2.36 -9.80 13.85
C GLU A 281 3.60 -10.57 14.33
N VAL A 282 4.23 -10.06 15.40
CA VAL A 282 5.46 -10.63 15.98
C VAL A 282 5.18 -11.20 17.38
N VAL A 283 5.62 -12.43 17.63
CA VAL A 283 5.35 -13.17 18.88
C VAL A 283 6.64 -13.77 19.45
N GLY A 284 7.15 -13.20 20.54
CA GLY A 284 8.24 -13.77 21.34
C GLY A 284 7.69 -14.46 22.58
N GLN A 285 7.93 -15.76 22.73
CA GLN A 285 7.50 -16.53 23.90
C GLN A 285 8.62 -17.48 24.35
N ALA A 286 8.91 -17.44 25.64
CA ALA A 286 9.78 -18.41 26.29
C ALA A 286 9.11 -18.91 27.56
N SER A 287 9.28 -20.18 27.90
CA SER A 287 8.86 -20.73 29.18
C SER A 287 9.95 -21.64 29.69
N ALA A 288 10.54 -21.26 30.82
CA ALA A 288 11.39 -22.13 31.63
C ALA A 288 10.61 -22.49 32.90
N ARG A 289 10.67 -23.77 33.27
CA ARG A 289 10.27 -24.27 34.59
C ARG A 289 11.53 -24.74 35.32
N SER A 290 11.56 -24.56 36.64
CA SER A 290 12.65 -25.10 37.46
C SER A 290 12.17 -26.31 38.24
N THR A 291 13.03 -27.32 38.33
CA THR A 291 12.92 -28.42 39.31
C THR A 291 13.96 -28.35 40.42
N GLY A 292 14.73 -27.25 40.51
CA GLY A 292 15.64 -26.98 41.64
C GLY A 292 17.00 -26.35 41.31
N SER A 293 17.17 -25.69 40.17
CA SER A 293 18.44 -25.04 39.79
C SER A 293 18.41 -23.52 40.00
N THR A 294 19.58 -22.93 40.29
CA THR A 294 19.78 -21.48 40.46
C THR A 294 20.11 -20.73 39.16
N THR A 295 20.06 -21.41 38.01
CA THR A 295 20.44 -20.86 36.69
C THR A 295 19.29 -20.79 35.68
N ASP A 296 18.05 -21.06 36.09
CA ASP A 296 16.91 -21.23 35.19
C ASP A 296 16.27 -19.89 34.83
N TYR A 297 16.58 -19.36 33.64
CA TYR A 297 16.04 -18.09 33.14
C TYR A 297 15.28 -18.24 31.82
N GLY A 298 14.10 -17.62 31.75
CA GLY A 298 13.33 -17.45 30.53
C GLY A 298 13.47 -16.02 29.99
N TYR A 299 13.80 -15.87 28.71
CA TYR A 299 13.92 -14.57 28.03
C TYR A 299 12.99 -14.49 26.81
N ALA A 300 12.11 -13.47 26.77
CA ALA A 300 11.24 -13.22 25.61
C ALA A 300 11.39 -11.81 25.05
N TYR A 301 12.12 -11.68 23.94
CA TYR A 301 12.38 -10.41 23.26
C TYR A 301 11.56 -10.36 21.96
N ALA A 302 10.53 -9.51 21.94
CA ALA A 302 9.64 -9.32 20.78
C ALA A 302 9.69 -7.87 20.30
N GLY A 303 10.33 -7.62 19.15
CA GLY A 303 10.41 -6.29 18.55
C GLY A 303 9.64 -6.20 17.24
N GLY A 304 8.94 -5.11 17.00
CA GLY A 304 8.20 -4.92 15.75
C GLY A 304 9.07 -4.93 14.48
N LEU A 305 10.39 -4.74 14.61
CA LEU A 305 11.40 -4.89 13.56
C LEU A 305 12.53 -5.84 13.97
N VAL A 306 13.09 -5.69 15.18
CA VAL A 306 14.27 -6.45 15.64
C VAL A 306 14.07 -6.98 17.06
N GLY A 307 14.28 -8.28 17.29
CA GLY A 307 14.23 -8.86 18.63
C GLY A 307 15.34 -8.31 19.53
N MET A 308 16.59 -8.54 19.12
CA MET A 308 17.78 -8.01 19.80
C MET A 308 18.74 -7.34 18.79
N SER A 309 19.13 -6.10 19.04
CA SER A 309 20.17 -5.39 18.28
C SER A 309 21.43 -5.30 19.13
N ASN A 310 22.52 -5.91 18.67
CA ASN A 310 23.77 -6.07 19.40
C ASN A 310 24.69 -4.84 19.28
N ASN A 311 25.84 -4.88 19.94
CA ASN A 311 26.85 -3.81 19.86
C ASN A 311 27.38 -3.67 18.42
N GLY A 312 27.64 -2.44 17.96
CA GLY A 312 28.03 -2.10 16.59
C GLY A 312 26.88 -2.13 15.56
N ALA A 313 25.78 -2.85 15.85
CA ALA A 313 24.64 -3.03 14.97
C ALA A 313 23.83 -1.73 14.78
N LYS A 314 23.20 -1.57 13.60
CA LYS A 314 22.53 -0.33 13.19
C LYS A 314 21.12 -0.61 12.66
N LEU A 315 20.14 0.19 13.09
CA LEU A 315 18.77 0.22 12.55
C LEU A 315 18.39 1.67 12.22
N TRP A 316 18.05 1.98 10.96
CA TRP A 316 17.74 3.33 10.48
C TRP A 316 16.55 3.32 9.52
N ASP A 317 15.79 4.42 9.45
CA ASP A 317 14.70 4.63 8.48
C ASP A 317 13.78 3.40 8.32
N ALA A 318 12.91 3.17 9.30
CA ALA A 318 12.17 1.91 9.42
C ALA A 318 10.79 2.06 10.07
N LEU A 319 9.87 1.15 9.73
CA LEU A 319 8.44 1.28 10.06
C LEU A 319 7.82 -0.02 10.58
N SER A 320 7.23 0.03 11.77
CA SER A 320 6.45 -1.09 12.33
C SER A 320 4.97 -0.71 12.47
N THR A 321 4.10 -1.38 11.73
CA THR A 321 2.63 -1.20 11.83
C THR A 321 1.96 -2.40 12.52
N SER A 322 2.73 -3.12 13.33
CA SER A 322 2.47 -4.51 13.69
C SER A 322 2.06 -4.71 15.14
N LYS A 323 1.20 -5.70 15.38
CA LYS A 323 0.97 -6.23 16.72
C LYS A 323 2.23 -6.95 17.19
N VAL A 324 2.67 -6.68 18.41
CA VAL A 324 3.87 -7.29 19.00
C VAL A 324 3.49 -7.85 20.37
N LYS A 325 3.80 -9.12 20.61
CA LYS A 325 3.46 -9.84 21.85
C LYS A 325 4.70 -10.49 22.44
N GLY A 326 4.93 -10.26 23.73
CA GLY A 326 5.89 -10.96 24.57
C GLY A 326 5.15 -11.66 25.71
N SER A 327 5.54 -12.90 26.06
CA SER A 327 5.02 -13.58 27.26
C SER A 327 6.02 -14.62 27.77
N VAL A 328 6.24 -14.67 29.09
CA VAL A 328 7.32 -15.47 29.69
C VAL A 328 7.01 -15.84 31.15
N SER A 329 7.79 -16.76 31.73
CA SER A 329 7.89 -17.01 33.17
C SER A 329 8.97 -16.18 33.90
N GLY A 330 9.76 -15.38 33.17
CA GLY A 330 10.89 -14.58 33.65
C GLY A 330 10.96 -13.17 33.00
N ASP A 331 12.09 -12.84 32.36
CA ASP A 331 12.31 -11.52 31.75
C ASP A 331 11.72 -11.42 30.33
N TYR A 332 10.98 -10.34 30.04
CA TYR A 332 10.53 -10.04 28.69
C TYR A 332 10.60 -8.56 28.34
N TYR A 333 10.92 -8.28 27.08
CA TYR A 333 10.92 -6.93 26.53
C TYR A 333 10.12 -6.92 25.23
N VAL A 334 9.22 -5.95 25.13
CA VAL A 334 8.37 -5.70 23.96
C VAL A 334 8.58 -4.27 23.51
N GLY A 335 9.03 -4.10 22.27
CA GLY A 335 9.27 -2.78 21.68
C GLY A 335 8.59 -2.63 20.32
N GLY A 336 8.04 -1.45 20.06
CA GLY A 336 7.38 -1.11 18.79
C GLY A 336 8.29 -1.30 17.57
N ALA A 337 9.60 -1.07 17.75
CA ALA A 337 10.64 -1.33 16.76
C ALA A 337 11.64 -2.39 17.26
N VAL A 338 12.27 -2.20 18.42
CA VAL A 338 13.34 -3.07 18.93
C VAL A 338 13.02 -3.54 20.34
N ALA A 339 13.07 -4.84 20.63
CA ALA A 339 12.84 -5.31 22.01
C ALA A 339 14.03 -4.98 22.94
N VAL A 340 15.26 -5.35 22.54
CA VAL A 340 16.49 -4.98 23.27
C VAL A 340 17.50 -4.35 22.32
N ASN A 341 17.97 -3.13 22.62
CA ASN A 341 19.03 -2.45 21.88
C ASN A 341 20.32 -2.34 22.71
N SER A 342 21.45 -2.72 22.14
CA SER A 342 22.81 -2.43 22.60
C SER A 342 23.68 -1.80 21.49
N GLY A 343 23.08 -1.44 20.35
CA GLY A 343 23.72 -0.77 19.21
C GLY A 343 23.12 0.61 18.94
N THR A 344 23.02 1.01 17.68
CA THR A 344 22.47 2.31 17.26
C THR A 344 21.11 2.16 16.58
N VAL A 345 20.05 2.62 17.24
CA VAL A 345 18.76 2.89 16.58
C VAL A 345 18.79 4.35 16.11
N GLY A 346 19.05 4.57 14.83
CA GLY A 346 19.14 5.90 14.23
C GLY A 346 17.79 6.55 13.95
N ASP A 347 17.81 7.65 13.19
CA ASP A 347 16.62 8.45 12.95
C ASP A 347 15.59 7.78 12.02
N CYS A 348 14.34 8.21 12.19
CA CYS A 348 13.15 7.81 11.46
C CYS A 348 12.80 6.32 11.66
N VAL A 349 12.88 5.83 12.89
CA VAL A 349 12.43 4.49 13.30
C VAL A 349 11.10 4.62 14.02
N ILE A 350 10.02 4.37 13.28
CA ILE A 350 8.64 4.70 13.68
C ILE A 350 7.83 3.42 13.93
N TYR A 351 6.95 3.44 14.94
CA TYR A 351 5.99 2.38 15.18
C TYR A 351 4.56 2.91 15.39
N ASP A 352 3.56 2.05 15.16
CA ASP A 352 2.15 2.36 15.41
C ASP A 352 1.80 2.17 16.89
N LYS A 353 1.67 3.28 17.63
CA LYS A 353 1.29 3.29 19.05
C LYS A 353 -0.21 3.10 19.31
N THR A 354 -1.04 3.12 18.27
CA THR A 354 -2.46 2.75 18.35
C THR A 354 -2.61 1.23 18.25
N VAL A 355 -1.76 0.56 17.47
CA VAL A 355 -1.69 -0.91 17.38
C VAL A 355 -0.92 -1.52 18.58
N LEU A 356 0.15 -0.87 19.05
CA LEU A 356 0.91 -1.27 20.22
C LEU A 356 0.85 -0.18 21.30
N ALA A 357 -0.30 -0.08 21.96
CA ALA A 357 -0.52 0.86 23.06
C ALA A 357 0.40 0.59 24.27
N ASN A 358 0.74 1.64 25.00
CA ASN A 358 1.49 1.61 26.27
C ASN A 358 2.85 0.88 26.19
N LYS A 359 3.54 1.00 25.05
CA LYS A 359 4.93 0.55 24.84
C LYS A 359 5.77 1.64 24.17
N SER A 360 7.08 1.53 24.32
CA SER A 360 8.09 2.37 23.68
C SER A 360 8.51 1.81 22.31
N ALA A 361 9.21 2.61 21.50
CA ALA A 361 9.85 2.14 20.28
C ALA A 361 10.94 1.09 20.58
N VAL A 362 11.72 1.32 21.64
CA VAL A 362 12.77 0.41 22.14
C VAL A 362 12.38 -0.09 23.54
N GLY A 363 12.26 -1.40 23.73
CA GLY A 363 11.77 -2.01 24.97
C GLY A 363 12.76 -1.92 26.14
N LYS A 364 14.02 -2.28 25.89
CA LYS A 364 15.19 -2.02 26.75
C LYS A 364 16.30 -1.39 25.92
N ASN A 365 16.91 -0.33 26.43
CA ASN A 365 18.02 0.34 25.75
C ASN A 365 19.28 0.38 26.61
N ASN A 366 20.34 -0.21 26.08
CA ASN A 366 21.73 -0.13 26.55
C ASN A 366 22.64 0.60 25.55
N GLY A 367 22.08 1.10 24.42
CA GLY A 367 22.83 1.69 23.30
C GLY A 367 22.37 3.10 22.93
N SER A 368 22.64 3.54 21.70
CA SER A 368 22.28 4.86 21.20
C SER A 368 20.92 4.89 20.52
N ILE A 369 20.16 5.97 20.72
CA ILE A 369 18.84 6.22 20.11
C ILE A 369 18.84 7.61 19.45
N GLY A 370 18.33 7.71 18.22
CA GLY A 370 18.18 8.95 17.45
C GLY A 370 17.05 9.87 17.92
N LYS A 371 16.98 11.08 17.38
CA LYS A 371 15.98 12.10 17.73
C LYS A 371 14.57 11.78 17.19
N LYS A 372 14.47 10.91 16.18
CA LYS A 372 13.22 10.50 15.50
C LYS A 372 12.95 9.00 15.66
N VAL A 373 12.94 8.52 16.90
CA VAL A 373 12.61 7.13 17.28
C VAL A 373 11.36 7.14 18.14
N GLU A 374 10.18 7.12 17.50
CA GLU A 374 8.93 7.58 18.11
C GLU A 374 7.67 6.80 17.67
N GLY A 375 6.58 6.98 18.42
CA GLY A 375 5.28 6.35 18.13
C GLY A 375 4.30 7.30 17.44
N ARG A 376 3.82 6.91 16.26
CA ARG A 376 2.77 7.61 15.50
C ARG A 376 1.45 6.82 15.56
N THR A 377 0.32 7.47 15.32
CA THR A 377 -0.99 6.79 15.34
C THR A 377 -1.31 6.15 13.99
N THR A 378 -2.20 5.15 13.98
CA THR A 378 -2.70 4.51 12.75
C THR A 378 -3.20 5.53 11.71
N ALA A 379 -3.83 6.63 12.14
CA ALA A 379 -4.28 7.69 11.24
C ALA A 379 -3.11 8.47 10.61
N GLN A 380 -2.12 8.85 11.43
CA GLN A 380 -0.90 9.52 10.96
C GLN A 380 -0.11 8.67 9.97
N MET A 381 -0.08 7.35 10.15
CA MET A 381 0.73 6.44 9.32
C MET A 381 0.07 5.98 8.01
N LYS A 382 -1.16 6.47 7.74
CA LYS A 382 -1.99 6.12 6.56
C LYS A 382 -2.25 7.30 5.62
N VAL A 383 -1.55 8.43 5.79
CA VAL A 383 -1.63 9.59 4.91
C VAL A 383 -0.35 9.76 4.08
N GLY A 384 -0.47 10.27 2.85
CA GLY A 384 0.65 10.41 1.93
C GLY A 384 1.73 11.38 2.39
N SER A 385 1.38 12.38 3.21
CA SER A 385 2.36 13.25 3.88
C SER A 385 3.33 12.45 4.76
N PHE A 386 2.86 11.43 5.48
CA PHE A 386 3.76 10.60 6.30
C PHE A 386 4.72 9.77 5.45
N ALA A 387 4.26 9.19 4.33
CA ALA A 387 5.15 8.50 3.38
C ALA A 387 6.20 9.46 2.78
N TYR A 388 5.83 10.72 2.56
CA TYR A 388 6.77 11.77 2.16
C TYR A 388 7.74 12.16 3.29
N ASP A 389 7.27 12.33 4.53
CA ASP A 389 8.11 12.69 5.68
C ASP A 389 9.16 11.60 5.97
N MET A 390 8.80 10.32 5.85
CA MET A 390 9.75 9.20 5.88
C MET A 390 10.82 9.36 4.77
N ASN A 391 10.45 9.79 3.56
CA ASN A 391 11.41 10.09 2.48
C ASN A 391 12.36 11.25 2.78
N MET A 392 12.03 12.09 3.76
CA MET A 392 12.85 13.19 4.28
C MET A 392 13.55 12.83 5.61
N LEU A 393 13.65 11.52 5.95
CA LEU A 393 14.15 11.01 7.22
C LEU A 393 13.42 11.69 8.42
N CYS A 394 12.09 11.65 8.40
CA CYS A 394 11.20 12.23 9.40
C CYS A 394 11.43 13.74 9.62
N GLY A 395 11.70 14.46 8.53
CA GLY A 395 11.93 15.90 8.50
C GLY A 395 13.35 16.35 8.85
N THR A 396 14.33 15.44 8.91
CA THR A 396 15.74 15.79 9.18
C THR A 396 16.54 16.14 7.92
N LYS A 397 15.98 15.95 6.72
CA LYS A 397 16.62 16.30 5.44
C LYS A 397 15.83 17.34 4.66
N THR A 398 16.55 18.14 3.87
CA THR A 398 16.01 19.08 2.88
C THR A 398 15.72 18.45 1.52
N SER A 399 16.30 17.27 1.21
CA SER A 399 16.12 16.55 -0.05
C SER A 399 15.59 15.12 0.13
N SER A 400 14.82 14.66 -0.87
CA SER A 400 14.11 13.38 -0.86
C SER A 400 14.96 12.24 -1.42
N ASN A 401 15.75 11.60 -0.54
CA ASN A 401 16.57 10.43 -0.89
C ASN A 401 15.85 9.10 -0.64
N GLY A 402 14.66 9.12 -0.04
CA GLY A 402 13.99 7.92 0.46
C GLY A 402 13.29 7.05 -0.58
N VAL A 403 12.85 5.90 -0.07
CA VAL A 403 12.26 4.76 -0.80
C VAL A 403 10.86 4.40 -0.28
N TRP A 404 10.18 5.30 0.42
CA TRP A 404 8.84 5.11 0.97
C TRP A 404 7.75 5.47 -0.01
N THR A 405 6.65 4.72 0.04
CA THR A 405 5.46 4.97 -0.75
C THR A 405 4.18 4.58 -0.02
N ILE A 406 3.02 4.86 -0.61
CA ILE A 406 1.70 4.55 -0.07
C ILE A 406 0.72 4.16 -1.18
N ASN A 407 -0.24 3.29 -0.87
CA ASN A 407 -1.31 2.92 -1.81
C ASN A 407 -2.58 2.45 -1.07
N GLY A 408 -3.32 3.39 -0.48
CA GLY A 408 -4.61 3.12 0.20
C GLY A 408 -4.52 2.37 1.53
N GLY A 409 -3.33 2.30 2.14
CA GLY A 409 -3.07 1.61 3.40
C GLY A 409 -2.02 2.37 4.23
N TYR A 410 -1.25 1.64 5.04
CA TYR A 410 -0.05 2.23 5.65
C TYR A 410 0.99 2.61 4.57
N ALA A 411 1.87 3.55 4.90
CA ALA A 411 3.13 3.70 4.18
C ALA A 411 3.95 2.39 4.24
N TYR A 412 4.75 2.13 3.22
CA TYR A 412 5.63 0.95 3.13
C TYR A 412 6.85 1.23 2.23
N VAL A 413 7.86 0.36 2.29
CA VAL A 413 9.06 0.50 1.45
C VAL A 413 8.81 0.04 0.01
N ALA A 414 9.05 0.93 -0.94
CA ALA A 414 8.78 0.79 -2.37
C ALA A 414 9.66 -0.31 -3.00
N MET A 415 9.02 -1.31 -3.60
CA MET A 415 9.73 -2.35 -4.35
C MET A 415 10.06 -1.84 -5.77
N LEU A 416 10.81 -2.61 -6.56
CA LEU A 416 11.26 -2.18 -7.91
C LEU A 416 10.14 -1.85 -8.91
N SER A 417 8.91 -2.31 -8.65
CA SER A 417 7.70 -1.95 -9.42
C SER A 417 7.15 -0.56 -9.08
N ASP A 418 7.52 -0.02 -7.93
CA ASP A 418 6.79 1.06 -7.26
C ASP A 418 7.52 2.39 -7.43
N LYS A 419 6.78 3.50 -7.34
CA LYS A 419 7.35 4.86 -7.24
C LYS A 419 7.30 5.32 -5.80
N LYS A 420 8.35 6.01 -5.34
CA LYS A 420 8.35 6.70 -4.05
C LYS A 420 7.25 7.77 -4.02
N THR A 421 6.75 8.11 -2.83
CA THR A 421 5.82 9.22 -2.66
C THR A 421 6.56 10.55 -2.81
N ASN A 422 6.12 11.33 -3.79
CA ASN A 422 6.55 12.70 -4.08
C ASN A 422 5.46 13.71 -3.67
N LYS A 423 5.87 14.94 -3.33
CA LYS A 423 4.96 16.05 -3.02
C LYS A 423 4.66 16.86 -4.29
N ILE A 424 3.39 16.95 -4.65
CA ILE A 424 2.88 17.67 -5.83
C ILE A 424 2.04 18.85 -5.35
N VAL A 425 2.41 20.07 -5.72
CA VAL A 425 1.75 21.30 -5.26
C VAL A 425 0.93 21.91 -6.39
N PHE A 426 -0.39 21.96 -6.25
CA PHE A 426 -1.29 22.55 -7.25
C PHE A 426 -1.50 24.04 -6.97
N LYS A 427 -1.34 24.89 -7.99
CA LYS A 427 -1.45 26.35 -7.88
C LYS A 427 -2.37 26.99 -8.93
N ASN A 428 -2.93 28.15 -8.60
CA ASN A 428 -3.45 29.13 -9.55
C ASN A 428 -2.79 30.47 -9.25
N GLY A 429 -1.97 30.98 -10.19
CA GLY A 429 -1.05 32.09 -9.92
C GLY A 429 -0.12 31.80 -8.73
N SER A 430 -0.04 32.74 -7.81
CA SER A 430 0.70 32.59 -6.54
C SER A 430 -0.01 31.62 -5.56
N THR A 431 -1.34 31.57 -5.59
CA THR A 431 -2.19 30.83 -4.65
C THR A 431 -2.01 29.31 -4.77
N THR A 432 -1.78 28.65 -3.63
CA THR A 432 -1.74 27.19 -3.56
C THR A 432 -3.14 26.64 -3.30
N LEU A 433 -3.65 25.81 -4.21
CA LEU A 433 -4.99 25.24 -4.16
C LEU A 433 -5.02 23.91 -3.41
N SER A 434 -4.00 23.07 -3.57
CA SER A 434 -3.82 21.87 -2.73
C SER A 434 -2.37 21.39 -2.75
N THR A 435 -1.99 20.62 -1.73
CA THR A 435 -0.76 19.81 -1.74
C THR A 435 -1.16 18.35 -1.71
N GLN A 436 -0.68 17.58 -2.69
CA GLN A 436 -0.99 16.17 -2.91
C GLN A 436 0.27 15.33 -2.81
N TYR A 437 0.10 14.04 -2.54
CA TYR A 437 1.20 13.10 -2.32
C TYR A 437 1.03 11.87 -3.19
N SER A 438 2.01 11.56 -4.02
CA SER A 438 1.87 10.52 -5.04
C SER A 438 1.80 9.11 -4.44
N ASN A 439 0.91 8.28 -4.98
CA ASN A 439 0.82 6.87 -4.63
C ASN A 439 1.98 6.04 -5.24
N ALA A 440 1.98 4.73 -4.99
CA ALA A 440 2.97 3.79 -5.54
C ALA A 440 3.06 3.70 -7.08
N LYS A 441 2.13 4.31 -7.83
CA LYS A 441 2.21 4.47 -9.29
C LYS A 441 2.75 5.84 -9.73
N GLY A 442 3.06 6.73 -8.79
CA GLY A 442 3.40 8.13 -9.05
C GLY A 442 2.18 9.02 -9.34
N GLN A 443 0.95 8.55 -9.10
CA GLN A 443 -0.28 9.27 -9.44
C GLN A 443 -0.84 10.02 -8.22
N VAL A 444 -1.52 11.15 -8.46
CA VAL A 444 -2.20 11.98 -7.44
C VAL A 444 -3.66 12.24 -7.81
N ALA A 445 -4.50 12.50 -6.82
CA ALA A 445 -5.79 13.14 -7.07
C ALA A 445 -5.55 14.60 -7.48
N PHE A 446 -6.28 15.07 -8.49
CA PHE A 446 -6.24 16.48 -8.90
C PHE A 446 -7.33 17.25 -8.13
N PRO A 447 -7.11 18.54 -7.80
CA PRO A 447 -8.15 19.38 -7.21
C PRO A 447 -9.27 19.66 -8.24
N ALA A 448 -10.39 20.21 -7.75
CA ALA A 448 -11.43 20.73 -8.63
C ALA A 448 -10.88 21.81 -9.60
N THR A 449 -11.48 21.89 -10.78
CA THR A 449 -11.12 22.91 -11.79
C THR A 449 -11.31 24.31 -11.19
N PRO A 450 -10.27 25.17 -11.16
CA PRO A 450 -10.41 26.52 -10.66
C PRO A 450 -11.28 27.37 -11.59
N SER A 451 -12.11 28.25 -11.02
CA SER A 451 -12.89 29.23 -11.77
C SER A 451 -11.98 30.11 -12.63
N ALA A 452 -12.36 30.29 -13.89
CA ALA A 452 -11.75 31.30 -14.77
C ALA A 452 -12.35 32.69 -14.48
N ALA A 453 -11.59 33.74 -14.82
CA ALA A 453 -12.13 35.10 -14.91
C ALA A 453 -13.06 35.25 -16.14
N GLU A 454 -13.80 36.35 -16.21
CA GLU A 454 -14.56 36.69 -17.42
C GLU A 454 -13.62 36.76 -18.64
N ASN A 455 -14.08 36.25 -19.79
CA ASN A 455 -13.31 36.07 -21.02
C ASN A 455 -12.10 35.11 -20.94
N TYR A 456 -11.91 34.34 -19.85
CA TYR A 456 -10.89 33.30 -19.79
C TYR A 456 -11.48 31.88 -19.83
N VAL A 457 -10.73 30.93 -20.35
CA VAL A 457 -11.05 29.49 -20.36
C VAL A 457 -9.91 28.70 -19.75
N PHE A 458 -10.23 27.77 -18.83
CA PHE A 458 -9.22 26.88 -18.24
C PHE A 458 -8.68 25.92 -19.30
N GLU A 459 -7.39 26.03 -19.62
CA GLU A 459 -6.69 25.23 -20.63
C GLU A 459 -6.22 23.88 -20.05
N GLY A 460 -5.87 23.86 -18.76
CA GLY A 460 -5.44 22.65 -18.09
C GLY A 460 -4.45 22.91 -16.96
N TRP A 461 -3.90 21.80 -16.47
CA TRP A 461 -2.84 21.76 -15.48
C TRP A 461 -1.50 21.53 -16.18
N PHE A 462 -0.47 22.26 -15.80
CA PHE A 462 0.86 22.19 -16.43
C PHE A 462 1.97 22.12 -15.37
N THR A 463 3.02 21.33 -15.63
CA THR A 463 4.22 21.29 -14.78
C THR A 463 5.00 22.60 -14.82
N SER A 464 5.95 22.78 -13.91
CA SER A 464 6.95 23.86 -13.96
C SER A 464 7.69 23.92 -15.32
N GLY A 465 8.00 22.77 -15.92
CA GLY A 465 8.57 22.64 -17.27
C GLY A 465 7.59 22.85 -18.43
N GLY A 466 6.35 23.27 -18.17
CA GLY A 466 5.38 23.62 -19.22
C GLY A 466 4.64 22.44 -19.88
N THR A 467 4.78 21.21 -19.38
CA THR A 467 4.10 20.03 -19.91
C THR A 467 2.70 19.89 -19.33
N GLN A 468 1.67 19.69 -20.16
CA GLN A 468 0.29 19.47 -19.71
C GLN A 468 0.15 18.12 -18.98
N VAL A 469 -0.60 18.09 -17.88
CA VAL A 469 -0.80 16.91 -17.02
C VAL A 469 -2.26 16.70 -16.64
N SER A 470 -2.61 15.45 -16.32
CA SER A 470 -3.96 15.03 -15.93
C SER A 470 -3.89 13.92 -14.86
N ALA A 471 -5.05 13.45 -14.38
CA ALA A 471 -5.13 12.41 -13.35
C ALA A 471 -4.46 11.06 -13.74
N SER A 472 -4.15 10.83 -15.02
CA SER A 472 -3.37 9.66 -15.46
C SER A 472 -1.86 9.86 -15.38
N SER A 473 -1.36 11.10 -15.31
CA SER A 473 0.06 11.45 -15.31
C SER A 473 0.81 10.85 -14.11
N VAL A 474 2.09 10.51 -14.34
CA VAL A 474 2.96 9.85 -13.38
C VAL A 474 4.10 10.78 -12.98
N PHE A 475 4.09 11.22 -11.72
CA PHE A 475 5.11 12.09 -11.14
C PHE A 475 6.23 11.28 -10.50
N THR A 476 7.43 11.37 -11.07
CA THR A 476 8.64 10.68 -10.61
C THR A 476 9.42 11.45 -9.54
N GLN A 477 9.17 12.75 -9.42
CA GLN A 477 9.81 13.70 -8.50
C GLN A 477 8.79 14.67 -7.88
N ASN A 478 9.23 15.50 -6.94
CA ASN A 478 8.44 16.64 -6.46
C ASN A 478 8.18 17.64 -7.60
N GLU A 479 6.99 18.22 -7.66
CA GLU A 479 6.59 19.09 -8.76
C GLU A 479 5.63 20.20 -8.29
N THR A 480 5.64 21.34 -8.98
CA THR A 480 4.59 22.35 -8.89
C THR A 480 3.77 22.32 -10.18
N VAL A 481 2.45 22.18 -10.04
CA VAL A 481 1.51 22.06 -11.15
C VAL A 481 0.60 23.28 -11.13
N SER A 482 0.72 24.13 -12.14
CA SER A 482 -0.03 25.37 -12.25
C SER A 482 -1.23 25.21 -13.18
N ALA A 483 -2.36 25.81 -12.80
CA ALA A 483 -3.45 26.08 -13.71
C ALA A 483 -2.99 27.06 -14.81
N LYS A 484 -3.32 26.77 -16.07
CA LYS A 484 -3.26 27.74 -17.16
C LYS A 484 -4.67 28.07 -17.65
N PHE A 485 -4.82 29.31 -18.09
CA PHE A 485 -6.03 29.81 -18.72
C PHE A 485 -5.66 30.46 -20.04
N LYS A 486 -6.48 30.25 -21.05
CA LYS A 486 -6.41 30.93 -22.33
C LYS A 486 -7.30 32.18 -22.26
N ASP A 487 -6.74 33.32 -22.62
CA ASP A 487 -7.51 34.54 -22.88
C ASP A 487 -8.33 34.37 -24.17
N MET A 488 -9.62 34.67 -24.08
CA MET A 488 -10.58 34.63 -25.18
C MET A 488 -11.13 36.03 -25.50
N SER A 489 -10.61 37.09 -24.88
CA SER A 489 -11.07 38.47 -25.09
C SER A 489 -10.98 38.93 -26.55
N ASN A 490 -10.05 38.37 -27.32
CA ASN A 490 -9.87 38.61 -28.76
C ASN A 490 -10.40 37.46 -29.64
N VAL A 491 -11.24 36.57 -29.08
CA VAL A 491 -11.89 35.49 -29.84
C VAL A 491 -13.35 35.87 -30.10
N PHE A 492 -13.73 35.82 -31.37
CA PHE A 492 -15.06 36.11 -31.87
C PHE A 492 -15.60 34.91 -32.64
N TYR A 493 -16.93 34.78 -32.68
CA TYR A 493 -17.65 33.75 -33.44
C TYR A 493 -18.73 34.40 -34.29
N GLU A 494 -19.03 33.82 -35.45
CA GLU A 494 -20.13 34.28 -36.29
C GLU A 494 -21.47 33.76 -35.75
N ILE A 495 -22.37 34.69 -35.42
CA ILE A 495 -23.72 34.39 -34.95
C ILE A 495 -24.71 34.91 -36.00
N SER A 496 -25.38 33.98 -36.68
CA SER A 496 -26.27 34.26 -37.81
C SER A 496 -27.71 33.86 -37.51
N PHE A 497 -28.66 34.72 -37.88
CA PHE A 497 -30.10 34.47 -37.83
C PHE A 497 -30.64 34.29 -39.26
N PHE A 498 -31.41 33.23 -39.47
CA PHE A 498 -31.97 32.82 -40.76
C PHE A 498 -33.49 32.69 -40.68
N ASN A 499 -34.17 32.91 -41.80
CA ASN A 499 -35.60 32.69 -41.90
C ASN A 499 -35.92 31.19 -42.14
N TRP A 500 -37.21 30.83 -42.14
CA TRP A 500 -37.68 29.45 -42.28
C TRP A 500 -37.25 28.76 -43.59
N ASP A 501 -36.94 29.54 -44.62
CA ASP A 501 -36.47 29.12 -45.95
C ASP A 501 -34.93 29.11 -46.08
N SER A 502 -34.21 29.37 -44.98
CA SER A 502 -32.75 29.57 -44.93
C SER A 502 -32.22 30.83 -45.63
N THR A 503 -33.06 31.84 -45.92
CA THR A 503 -32.56 33.19 -46.21
C THR A 503 -31.89 33.80 -44.97
N LEU A 504 -30.77 34.51 -45.16
CA LEU A 504 -30.08 35.19 -44.07
C LEU A 504 -30.86 36.45 -43.68
N ILE A 505 -31.20 36.58 -42.39
CA ILE A 505 -31.82 37.79 -41.82
C ILE A 505 -30.71 38.75 -41.38
N GLU A 506 -29.79 38.29 -40.54
CA GLU A 506 -28.70 39.09 -39.99
C GLU A 506 -27.53 38.18 -39.58
N SER A 507 -26.29 38.67 -39.63
CA SER A 507 -25.10 37.96 -39.12
C SER A 507 -24.16 38.95 -38.44
N GLN A 508 -23.68 38.61 -37.25
CA GLN A 508 -22.83 39.45 -36.44
C GLN A 508 -21.61 38.68 -35.92
N SER A 509 -20.46 39.35 -35.87
CA SER A 509 -19.27 38.85 -35.17
C SER A 509 -19.39 39.17 -33.69
N VAL A 510 -19.41 38.13 -32.84
CA VAL A 510 -19.75 38.22 -31.41
C VAL A 510 -18.59 37.70 -30.55
N GLN A 511 -18.15 38.50 -29.59
CA GLN A 511 -17.07 38.15 -28.66
C GLN A 511 -17.44 36.90 -27.83
N TYR A 512 -16.47 36.03 -27.56
CA TYR A 512 -16.66 34.85 -26.70
C TYR A 512 -17.36 35.20 -25.38
N GLY A 513 -18.37 34.41 -25.01
CA GLY A 513 -19.12 34.56 -23.78
C GLY A 513 -20.19 35.67 -23.78
N LYS A 514 -20.31 36.46 -24.85
CA LYS A 514 -21.40 37.43 -25.03
C LYS A 514 -22.56 36.78 -25.81
N THR A 515 -23.79 37.15 -25.48
CA THR A 515 -24.98 36.77 -26.25
C THR A 515 -25.32 37.90 -27.21
N TYR A 516 -25.65 37.55 -28.45
CA TYR A 516 -26.26 38.46 -29.41
C TYR A 516 -27.69 37.98 -29.69
N VAL A 517 -28.64 38.89 -29.60
CA VAL A 517 -30.06 38.65 -29.75
C VAL A 517 -30.54 39.47 -30.94
N TYR A 518 -31.36 38.86 -31.80
CA TYR A 518 -32.05 39.58 -32.85
C TYR A 518 -33.26 40.28 -32.26
N GLU A 519 -33.24 41.61 -32.25
CA GLU A 519 -34.28 42.47 -31.65
C GLU A 519 -35.51 42.69 -32.56
N GLY A 520 -35.46 42.18 -33.80
CA GLY A 520 -36.59 42.24 -34.73
C GLY A 520 -37.56 41.05 -34.61
N THR A 521 -38.69 41.13 -35.29
CA THR A 521 -39.60 40.00 -35.51
C THR A 521 -39.41 39.47 -36.93
N PRO A 522 -38.88 38.25 -37.13
CA PRO A 522 -38.76 37.65 -38.46
C PRO A 522 -40.13 37.56 -39.17
N LEU A 523 -40.22 38.11 -40.38
CA LEU A 523 -41.46 38.10 -41.16
C LEU A 523 -41.53 36.89 -42.10
N ARG A 524 -42.75 36.36 -42.26
CA ARG A 524 -43.11 35.36 -43.24
C ARG A 524 -44.42 35.78 -43.90
N GLU A 525 -44.45 35.78 -45.22
CA GLU A 525 -45.63 36.16 -45.99
C GLU A 525 -46.78 35.18 -45.77
N SER A 526 -48.00 35.71 -45.67
CA SER A 526 -49.20 34.87 -45.63
C SER A 526 -49.47 34.30 -47.02
N THR A 527 -49.93 33.05 -47.06
CA THR A 527 -50.44 32.40 -48.27
C THR A 527 -51.96 32.55 -48.34
N GLU A 528 -52.57 32.22 -49.48
CA GLU A 528 -54.04 32.16 -49.63
C GLU A 528 -54.74 31.30 -48.56
N LYS A 529 -54.03 30.32 -47.99
CA LYS A 529 -54.57 29.38 -46.98
C LYS A 529 -54.10 29.65 -45.55
N TYR A 530 -52.91 30.22 -45.35
CA TYR A 530 -52.31 30.34 -44.02
C TYR A 530 -51.66 31.70 -43.77
N SER A 531 -52.00 32.31 -42.64
CA SER A 531 -51.22 33.36 -42.00
C SER A 531 -50.20 32.75 -41.04
N TYR A 532 -49.09 33.45 -40.78
CA TYR A 532 -48.00 32.94 -39.95
C TYR A 532 -47.58 33.96 -38.88
N SER A 533 -47.34 33.48 -37.67
CA SER A 533 -46.81 34.26 -36.54
C SER A 533 -45.47 33.69 -36.07
N PHE A 534 -44.51 34.56 -35.76
CA PHE A 534 -43.20 34.13 -35.29
C PHE A 534 -43.32 33.49 -33.89
N LYS A 535 -42.91 32.23 -33.78
CA LYS A 535 -42.97 31.42 -32.55
C LYS A 535 -41.68 31.54 -31.72
N GLY A 536 -40.56 31.79 -32.38
CA GLY A 536 -39.22 31.80 -31.79
C GLY A 536 -38.18 31.15 -32.70
N TRP A 537 -36.99 30.92 -32.16
CA TRP A 537 -35.88 30.26 -32.87
C TRP A 537 -35.90 28.74 -32.72
N ASP A 538 -35.32 28.03 -33.68
CA ASP A 538 -35.20 26.55 -33.70
C ASP A 538 -34.55 25.95 -32.45
N LYS A 539 -33.75 26.75 -31.74
CA LYS A 539 -33.13 26.45 -30.45
C LYS A 539 -32.93 27.75 -29.67
N ALA A 540 -32.83 27.63 -28.34
CA ALA A 540 -32.58 28.77 -27.47
C ALA A 540 -31.26 29.49 -27.83
N VAL A 541 -31.29 30.81 -27.89
CA VAL A 541 -30.11 31.65 -28.14
C VAL A 541 -29.21 31.63 -26.90
N VAL A 542 -27.94 31.28 -27.09
CA VAL A 542 -26.95 31.11 -26.01
C VAL A 542 -25.70 31.98 -26.25
N PRO A 543 -24.92 32.29 -25.20
CA PRO A 543 -23.66 33.02 -25.35
C PRO A 543 -22.69 32.36 -26.34
N ALA A 544 -22.01 33.18 -27.15
CA ALA A 544 -21.11 32.74 -28.22
C ALA A 544 -19.93 31.92 -27.67
N LYS A 545 -19.83 30.65 -28.09
CA LYS A 545 -18.74 29.71 -27.76
C LYS A 545 -18.21 28.92 -28.96
N ALA A 546 -18.91 29.03 -30.07
CA ALA A 546 -18.66 28.48 -31.40
C ALA A 546 -19.56 29.28 -32.36
N ASP A 547 -19.30 29.20 -33.67
CA ASP A 547 -20.19 29.80 -34.67
C ASP A 547 -21.58 29.16 -34.61
N ALA A 548 -22.64 29.96 -34.69
CA ALA A 548 -24.00 29.50 -34.47
C ALA A 548 -24.98 30.07 -35.51
N LYS A 549 -25.88 29.21 -35.98
CA LYS A 549 -26.94 29.57 -36.94
C LYS A 549 -28.29 29.26 -36.31
N TYR A 550 -29.17 30.26 -36.20
CA TYR A 550 -30.53 30.10 -35.66
C TYR A 550 -31.55 30.28 -36.77
N TYR A 551 -32.63 29.50 -36.77
CA TYR A 551 -33.65 29.50 -37.82
C TYR A 551 -35.02 29.88 -37.26
N ALA A 552 -35.75 30.76 -37.96
CA ALA A 552 -37.04 31.25 -37.51
C ALA A 552 -38.14 30.19 -37.63
N VAL A 553 -38.82 29.91 -36.51
CA VAL A 553 -39.96 28.99 -36.41
C VAL A 553 -41.25 29.81 -36.34
N TYR A 554 -42.30 29.31 -37.00
CA TYR A 554 -43.60 29.97 -37.10
C TYR A 554 -44.72 29.03 -36.69
N ASP A 555 -45.74 29.58 -36.02
CA ASP A 555 -47.06 28.97 -35.98
C ASP A 555 -47.89 29.43 -37.18
N SER A 556 -48.90 28.64 -37.55
CA SER A 556 -49.73 28.87 -38.74
C SER A 556 -51.22 28.83 -38.40
N LEU A 557 -51.96 29.85 -38.84
CA LEU A 557 -53.42 29.95 -38.67
C LEU A 557 -54.09 29.92 -40.05
N GLU A 558 -55.06 29.03 -40.23
CA GLU A 558 -55.80 28.87 -41.48
C GLU A 558 -56.72 30.08 -41.73
N ILE A 559 -56.75 30.59 -42.95
CA ILE A 559 -57.53 31.78 -43.34
C ILE A 559 -58.84 31.31 -43.96
N GLU A 560 -59.96 31.49 -43.25
CA GLU A 560 -61.29 31.20 -43.80
C GLU A 560 -61.72 32.32 -44.76
N VAL A 561 -61.74 32.01 -46.06
CA VAL A 561 -62.18 32.93 -47.12
C VAL A 561 -63.71 32.84 -47.27
N SER A 562 -64.43 33.81 -46.74
CA SER A 562 -65.90 33.90 -46.83
C SER A 562 -66.37 34.35 -48.21
N SER A 563 -66.58 33.39 -49.12
CA SER A 563 -67.09 33.63 -50.47
C SER A 563 -68.58 34.00 -50.50
N SER A 564 -68.90 35.29 -50.63
CA SER A 564 -70.27 35.78 -50.84
C SER A 564 -70.64 35.82 -52.32
N SER A 565 -71.28 34.75 -52.81
CA SER A 565 -71.84 34.68 -54.17
C SER A 565 -73.37 34.85 -54.16
N PHE A 566 -73.87 35.65 -55.11
CA PHE A 566 -75.29 35.91 -55.43
C PHE A 566 -76.27 34.77 -55.14
N GLU A 567 -77.40 35.12 -54.52
CA GLU A 567 -78.68 34.41 -54.72
C GLU A 567 -79.43 34.99 -55.92
N GLU A 568 -80.13 34.14 -56.70
CA GLU A 568 -81.58 34.25 -56.84
C GLU A 568 -82.21 32.97 -57.45
N SER A 569 -83.54 32.88 -57.42
CA SER A 569 -84.40 31.85 -58.07
C SER A 569 -84.37 30.41 -57.51
N SER A 570 -85.17 30.26 -56.46
CA SER A 570 -85.82 29.05 -55.95
C SER A 570 -86.48 28.11 -56.99
N SER A 571 -86.62 26.81 -56.64
CA SER A 571 -87.91 26.07 -56.66
C SER A 571 -87.80 24.61 -56.14
N SER A 572 -88.78 24.19 -55.31
CA SER A 572 -89.41 22.84 -55.16
C SER A 572 -88.62 21.52 -55.36
N GLU A 573 -88.80 20.43 -54.59
CA GLU A 573 -89.79 20.09 -53.54
C GLU A 573 -89.45 18.78 -52.77
N GLN A 574 -89.98 18.63 -51.54
CA GLN A 574 -90.25 17.37 -50.78
C GLN A 574 -89.03 16.44 -50.43
N GLN A 575 -89.04 15.59 -49.39
CA GLN A 575 -90.04 15.25 -48.35
C GLN A 575 -89.37 14.89 -47.00
N GLU A 576 -90.22 14.69 -45.97
CA GLU A 576 -90.09 14.20 -44.57
C GLU A 576 -88.94 13.20 -44.21
N SER A 577 -88.56 12.94 -42.95
CA SER A 577 -89.34 12.90 -41.68
C SER A 577 -88.48 12.94 -40.38
N SER A 578 -89.10 13.38 -39.26
CA SER A 578 -88.96 12.92 -37.84
C SER A 578 -87.57 12.83 -37.12
N SER A 579 -87.43 13.12 -35.81
CA SER A 579 -88.36 13.65 -34.77
C SER A 579 -87.65 13.86 -33.41
N SER A 580 -88.15 14.82 -32.59
CA SER A 580 -88.15 14.85 -31.10
C SER A 580 -86.81 14.91 -30.33
N GLU A 581 -86.71 15.49 -29.12
CA GLU A 581 -87.62 16.24 -28.21
C GLU A 581 -86.74 17.18 -27.33
N GLU A 582 -87.08 18.46 -27.10
CA GLU A 582 -87.79 19.04 -25.91
C GLU A 582 -87.00 19.02 -24.56
N LEU A 583 -87.06 20.01 -23.64
CA LEU A 583 -87.86 21.26 -23.52
C LEU A 583 -87.13 22.34 -22.65
N VAL A 584 -87.83 23.40 -22.17
CA VAL A 584 -87.26 24.66 -21.62
C VAL A 584 -87.49 24.93 -20.10
N LEU A 585 -86.83 25.99 -19.61
CA LEU A 585 -87.25 26.96 -18.54
C LEU A 585 -86.96 26.71 -17.03
N SER A 586 -86.74 27.84 -16.33
CA SER A 586 -86.90 28.09 -14.86
C SER A 586 -85.92 27.40 -13.89
N SER A 587 -85.72 27.80 -12.61
CA SER A 587 -85.74 29.12 -11.90
C SER A 587 -85.28 28.91 -10.43
N SER A 588 -84.83 29.97 -9.71
CA SER A 588 -84.66 30.02 -8.21
C SER A 588 -83.66 29.00 -7.59
N SER A 589 -83.20 29.08 -6.33
CA SER A 589 -83.05 30.17 -5.32
C SER A 589 -81.99 29.75 -4.25
N GLU A 590 -81.59 30.69 -3.38
CA GLU A 590 -81.11 30.52 -1.97
C GLU A 590 -79.94 29.54 -1.64
N GLU A 591 -78.77 30.04 -1.19
CA GLU A 591 -78.30 30.17 0.24
C GLU A 591 -77.53 28.93 0.76
N GLU A 592 -76.55 28.98 1.67
CA GLU A 592 -75.83 30.08 2.39
C GLU A 592 -74.30 30.02 2.06
N MET A 593 -73.32 30.74 2.64
CA MET A 593 -73.20 31.50 3.91
C MET A 593 -72.10 32.59 3.87
N SER A 594 -72.24 33.59 4.76
CA SER A 594 -71.22 34.57 5.24
C SER A 594 -70.40 35.36 4.19
N SER A 595 -70.65 36.64 3.93
CA SER A 595 -70.41 37.85 4.77
C SER A 595 -68.93 38.22 4.95
N SER A 596 -68.48 39.48 4.83
CA SER A 596 -69.18 40.75 4.57
C SER A 596 -68.21 41.84 4.05
N SER A 597 -68.78 42.97 3.60
CA SER A 597 -68.10 44.10 2.96
C SER A 597 -67.21 44.97 3.86
N GLU A 598 -66.26 45.64 3.20
CA GLU A 598 -65.81 47.04 3.40
C GLU A 598 -65.17 47.55 4.71
N ASN A 599 -64.12 48.38 4.51
CA ASN A 599 -63.84 49.70 5.10
C ASN A 599 -64.47 50.04 6.48
N LEU A 600 -63.72 50.56 7.46
CA LEU A 600 -63.22 51.95 7.44
C LEU A 600 -62.19 52.24 8.55
N LEU A 601 -61.33 53.23 8.28
CA LEU A 601 -60.77 54.27 9.17
C LEU A 601 -60.27 53.92 10.60
N LEU A 602 -59.02 54.29 10.89
CA LEU A 602 -58.57 55.44 11.73
C LEU A 602 -57.10 55.18 12.18
N SER A 603 -56.18 56.15 12.27
CA SER A 603 -56.04 57.49 11.68
C SER A 603 -54.61 58.01 12.00
N SER A 604 -54.18 59.14 11.39
CA SER A 604 -53.27 60.18 11.95
C SER A 604 -51.95 59.79 12.65
N SER A 605 -50.79 60.43 12.42
CA SER A 605 -50.42 61.54 11.53
C SER A 605 -48.87 61.67 11.49
N SER A 606 -48.38 62.30 10.41
CA SER A 606 -47.41 63.43 10.32
C SER A 606 -46.25 63.61 11.35
N GLU A 607 -45.13 64.30 11.05
CA GLU A 607 -44.81 65.28 10.00
C GLU A 607 -43.28 65.59 9.91
N ILE A 608 -42.82 66.21 8.80
CA ILE A 608 -41.69 67.19 8.68
C ILE A 608 -40.22 66.77 9.04
N GLU A 609 -39.14 67.36 8.50
CA GLU A 609 -38.76 67.86 7.15
C GLU A 609 -37.27 68.34 7.15
N VAL A 610 -36.55 68.27 5.99
CA VAL A 610 -35.23 68.92 5.68
C VAL A 610 -34.03 68.64 6.66
N SER A 611 -32.74 68.97 6.47
CA SER A 611 -31.95 69.75 5.47
C SER A 611 -30.57 69.13 5.13
N SER A 612 -29.87 69.77 4.18
CA SER A 612 -28.43 69.76 3.82
C SER A 612 -27.45 70.05 5.00
N SER A 613 -26.10 70.08 4.88
CA SER A 613 -25.20 70.38 3.72
C SER A 613 -23.71 69.99 3.98
N SER A 614 -22.91 69.97 2.90
CA SER A 614 -21.51 70.48 2.72
C SER A 614 -20.50 70.47 3.89
N ILE A 615 -19.36 69.76 3.80
CA ILE A 615 -18.05 70.17 3.21
C ILE A 615 -17.28 71.25 4.00
N GLU A 616 -16.04 70.93 4.40
CA GLU A 616 -14.88 71.86 4.32
C GLU A 616 -13.56 71.06 4.12
N GLU A 617 -12.43 71.74 3.91
CA GLU A 617 -11.22 71.22 3.23
C GLU A 617 -9.90 71.72 3.90
N LEU A 618 -8.75 71.62 3.20
CA LEU A 618 -7.41 72.16 3.50
C LEU A 618 -6.59 71.38 4.57
N ILE A 619 -5.24 71.36 4.62
CA ILE A 619 -4.17 72.15 3.96
C ILE A 619 -3.06 71.25 3.36
N SER A 620 -2.47 71.74 2.26
CA SER A 620 -1.31 71.27 1.48
C SER A 620 0.07 71.12 2.19
N SER A 621 0.90 70.17 1.73
CA SER A 621 2.32 70.36 1.31
C SER A 621 2.93 69.02 0.81
N CYS A 622 3.77 68.85 -0.23
CA CYS A 622 4.66 69.66 -1.10
C CYS A 622 6.17 69.55 -0.79
N PHE A 623 6.93 69.04 -1.78
CA PHE A 623 8.40 69.07 -1.95
C PHE A 623 9.24 68.24 -0.93
N SER A 624 10.42 67.68 -1.25
CA SER A 624 11.03 67.26 -2.54
C SER A 624 12.42 66.59 -2.30
N GLU A 625 12.98 65.92 -3.32
CA GLU A 625 14.45 65.75 -3.60
C GLU A 625 15.36 65.07 -2.51
N GLU A 626 16.52 64.45 -2.77
CA GLU A 626 17.31 64.04 -3.96
C GLU A 626 17.82 62.59 -3.72
N SER A 627 18.01 61.63 -4.65
CA SER A 627 18.78 61.50 -5.93
C SER A 627 20.31 61.22 -5.83
N SER A 628 20.87 60.65 -6.92
CA SER A 628 22.18 59.97 -7.11
C SER A 628 22.28 58.51 -6.56
N SER A 629 22.70 57.45 -7.27
CA SER A 629 23.69 57.19 -8.38
C SER A 629 25.15 57.21 -7.90
N SER A 630 26.11 56.37 -8.32
CA SER A 630 26.23 55.28 -9.34
C SER A 630 27.34 54.28 -8.86
N GLU A 631 27.92 53.28 -9.54
CA GLU A 631 27.91 52.72 -10.92
C GLU A 631 28.42 51.25 -10.91
N GLU A 632 28.51 50.55 -12.06
CA GLU A 632 29.32 49.30 -12.23
C GLU A 632 30.77 49.61 -12.67
N PRO A 633 31.72 48.66 -12.58
CA PRO A 633 32.24 48.10 -13.84
C PRO A 633 32.62 46.59 -13.83
N VAL A 634 33.09 46.12 -14.98
CA VAL A 634 33.17 44.72 -15.45
C VAL A 634 34.57 44.08 -15.31
N LEU A 635 34.66 42.74 -15.45
CA LEU A 635 35.80 41.83 -15.85
C LEU A 635 36.15 40.76 -14.78
N SER A 636 36.58 39.52 -15.08
CA SER A 636 36.52 38.68 -16.31
C SER A 636 37.06 37.25 -16.01
N ASN A 637 36.65 36.23 -16.79
CA ASN A 637 37.32 34.90 -16.95
C ASN A 637 37.36 33.96 -15.71
N SER A 638 37.46 32.61 -15.82
CA SER A 638 37.32 31.65 -16.95
C SER A 638 37.12 30.20 -16.45
N SER A 639 36.88 29.28 -17.40
CA SER A 639 37.37 27.88 -17.43
C SER A 639 36.96 26.84 -16.35
N GLU A 640 36.03 25.97 -16.79
CA GLU A 640 36.20 24.51 -16.93
C GLU A 640 36.13 23.50 -15.75
N GLU A 641 35.44 22.39 -16.10
CA GLU A 641 35.38 21.01 -15.59
C GLU A 641 35.20 20.68 -14.09
N GLU A 642 34.12 19.95 -13.81
CA GLU A 642 33.99 19.11 -12.61
C GLU A 642 34.96 17.93 -12.69
N MET A 643 35.64 17.60 -11.58
CA MET A 643 36.10 16.23 -11.36
C MET A 643 36.07 15.80 -9.88
N SER A 644 35.46 14.63 -9.68
CA SER A 644 35.76 13.64 -8.63
C SER A 644 35.67 14.02 -7.13
N SER A 645 34.80 13.24 -6.46
CA SER A 645 35.11 12.48 -5.24
C SER A 645 35.43 13.19 -3.91
N SER A 646 34.40 13.23 -3.07
CA SER A 646 34.36 12.61 -1.73
C SER A 646 35.37 13.00 -0.63
N SER A 647 34.79 13.21 0.58
CA SER A 647 35.47 13.18 1.88
C SER A 647 36.34 14.44 2.16
N GLU A 648 36.64 14.83 3.41
CA GLU A 648 36.37 14.21 4.72
C GLU A 648 35.66 15.19 5.70
N SER A 649 35.37 14.67 6.90
CA SER A 649 34.82 15.40 8.04
C SER A 649 35.86 16.17 8.85
N LEU A 650 35.41 17.28 9.47
CA LEU A 650 35.95 17.89 10.70
C LEU A 650 37.36 18.53 10.65
N LEU A 651 37.38 19.86 10.81
CA LEU A 651 38.26 20.51 11.79
C LEU A 651 37.40 21.35 12.74
N LEU A 652 37.81 21.37 14.02
CA LEU A 652 37.22 22.18 15.08
C LEU A 652 38.18 23.32 15.41
N SER A 653 37.64 24.53 15.58
CA SER A 653 38.33 25.65 16.22
C SER A 653 37.39 26.38 17.18
N SER A 654 37.93 26.81 18.31
CA SER A 654 37.36 27.73 19.30
C SER A 654 36.89 29.06 18.65
N SER A 655 36.06 29.90 19.27
CA SER A 655 36.04 30.26 20.70
C SER A 655 34.66 30.60 21.29
N SER A 656 34.67 31.13 22.52
CA SER A 656 33.58 31.18 23.50
C SER A 656 32.82 32.51 23.58
N GLU A 657 31.61 32.40 24.14
CA GLU A 657 30.88 33.40 24.96
C GLU A 657 30.51 34.77 24.36
N PHE A 658 29.19 34.99 24.28
CA PHE A 658 28.55 36.22 24.80
C PHE A 658 27.08 35.95 25.15
N GLU A 659 26.62 36.36 26.34
CA GLU A 659 25.19 36.47 26.67
C GLU A 659 24.75 37.94 26.61
N VAL A 660 23.54 38.19 26.09
CA VAL A 660 22.62 39.24 26.64
C VAL A 660 21.18 38.74 26.53
N SER A 661 20.36 39.04 27.53
CA SER A 661 18.95 38.64 27.63
C SER A 661 17.99 39.52 26.82
N SER A 662 16.80 38.99 26.54
CA SER A 662 15.47 39.63 26.63
C SER A 662 14.46 38.85 25.77
N SER A 663 13.14 38.84 26.02
CA SER A 663 12.33 39.01 27.23
C SER A 663 10.89 38.69 26.82
N SER A 664 10.11 37.92 27.59
CA SER A 664 8.69 37.65 27.28
C SER A 664 7.80 38.08 28.43
N ILE A 665 6.81 38.93 28.15
CA ILE A 665 5.86 39.49 29.11
C ILE A 665 4.66 38.54 29.29
N GLU A 666 4.21 38.38 30.53
CA GLU A 666 2.95 37.70 30.87
C GLU A 666 1.73 38.58 30.56
N ILE A 667 0.59 37.97 30.21
CA ILE A 667 -0.73 38.51 30.60
C ILE A 667 -1.63 37.41 31.17
N LEU A 668 -1.95 37.64 32.46
CA LEU A 668 -2.92 36.97 33.33
C LEU A 668 -4.37 37.37 32.95
N ILE A 669 -5.46 36.67 33.31
CA ILE A 669 -5.69 35.50 34.18
C ILE A 669 -7.02 34.83 33.77
N SER A 670 -7.24 33.54 34.04
CA SER A 670 -8.58 33.00 34.45
C SER A 670 -8.53 31.53 34.86
N SER A 671 -9.00 31.24 36.07
CA SER A 671 -9.15 29.91 36.66
C SER A 671 -10.61 29.63 37.01
N SER A 672 -10.97 28.35 37.15
CA SER A 672 -12.13 27.93 37.95
C SER A 672 -11.74 26.72 38.79
N SER A 673 -11.84 26.88 40.11
CA SER A 673 -11.55 25.87 41.12
C SER A 673 -12.84 25.29 41.69
N PHE A 674 -12.78 24.08 42.24
CA PHE A 674 -13.55 23.70 43.44
C PHE A 674 -12.84 22.55 44.19
N GLU A 675 -12.78 22.67 45.51
CA GLU A 675 -12.25 21.70 46.48
C GLU A 675 -13.41 20.80 47.00
N GLU A 676 -13.30 19.78 47.87
CA GLU A 676 -12.29 19.34 48.86
C GLU A 676 -11.97 17.81 48.59
N SER A 677 -11.59 16.84 49.45
CA SER A 677 -11.58 16.75 50.92
C SER A 677 -10.38 16.06 51.58
N SER A 678 -10.19 16.44 52.85
CA SER A 678 -9.39 15.83 53.93
C SER A 678 -9.82 14.39 54.28
N SER A 679 -9.13 13.60 55.13
CA SER A 679 -8.15 13.84 56.22
C SER A 679 -7.11 12.70 56.27
N SER A 680 -5.80 12.86 56.55
CA SER A 680 -5.05 13.28 57.78
C SER A 680 -5.14 12.26 58.94
N GLU A 681 -4.12 11.97 59.78
CA GLU A 681 -2.92 12.72 60.26
C GLU A 681 -1.63 11.83 60.37
N MET A 682 -0.38 12.35 60.24
CA MET A 682 0.64 12.73 61.28
C MET A 682 1.23 11.58 62.17
N LEU A 683 2.44 11.59 62.78
CA LEU A 683 3.32 12.67 63.31
C LEU A 683 4.86 12.41 63.22
N LEU A 684 5.60 13.48 62.87
CA LEU A 684 6.84 14.06 63.48
C LEU A 684 8.05 13.21 64.01
N SER A 685 9.14 13.20 63.21
CA SER A 685 10.51 13.74 63.45
C SER A 685 11.37 13.56 64.75
N SER A 686 12.69 13.41 64.51
CA SER A 686 13.86 13.80 65.36
C SER A 686 14.37 12.76 66.39
N SER A 687 15.65 12.70 66.85
CA SER A 687 16.86 13.55 66.71
C SER A 687 18.20 12.77 66.87
N GLY A 688 19.30 13.22 66.22
CA GLY A 688 20.71 13.04 66.66
C GLY A 688 21.46 11.72 66.34
N ILE A 689 22.80 11.61 66.49
CA ILE A 689 23.84 12.63 66.71
C ILE A 689 25.30 12.10 66.43
N ILE A 690 26.25 13.01 66.11
CA ILE A 690 27.75 12.90 66.17
C ILE A 690 28.54 12.09 65.09
N SER A 691 29.81 12.50 64.95
CA SER A 691 30.88 12.22 63.95
C SER A 691 31.86 11.10 64.40
N SER A 692 33.07 10.82 63.86
CA SER A 692 34.01 11.51 62.94
C SER A 692 35.09 10.57 62.33
N SER A 693 35.84 11.05 61.31
CA SER A 693 37.23 10.64 60.94
C SER A 693 37.47 9.21 60.36
N SER A 694 38.48 8.91 59.51
CA SER A 694 39.49 9.74 58.79
C SER A 694 40.32 8.95 57.74
N GLN A 695 40.78 9.64 56.67
CA GLN A 695 42.09 9.49 55.96
C GLN A 695 42.43 8.15 55.23
N ASN A 696 43.16 8.10 54.10
CA ASN A 696 43.39 9.07 53.01
C ASN A 696 44.05 8.39 51.77
N GLN A 697 44.08 9.12 50.63
CA GLN A 697 45.03 9.09 49.50
C GLN A 697 45.78 7.80 49.07
N SER A 698 45.78 7.54 47.76
CA SER A 698 47.04 7.32 47.00
C SER A 698 46.90 7.78 45.55
N SER A 699 48.02 8.09 44.90
CA SER A 699 48.09 8.76 43.58
C SER A 699 48.80 7.88 42.54
N ALA A 700 48.74 8.26 41.27
CA ALA A 700 49.34 7.51 40.16
C ALA A 700 50.88 7.45 40.20
N SER A 701 51.49 6.40 39.61
CA SER A 701 52.17 6.50 38.30
C SER A 701 53.24 5.40 38.05
N VAL A 702 53.59 5.23 36.76
CA VAL A 702 54.77 4.58 36.11
C VAL A 702 55.44 3.35 36.78
N ILE A 703 55.50 2.23 36.02
CA ILE A 703 56.72 1.50 35.57
C ILE A 703 56.24 0.24 34.82
N GLY A 704 57.00 -0.24 33.83
CA GLY A 704 56.60 -1.36 32.97
C GLY A 704 57.67 -2.45 32.81
N THR A 705 57.22 -3.59 32.28
CA THR A 705 58.00 -4.77 31.85
C THR A 705 57.21 -5.41 30.69
N SER A 706 57.70 -5.44 29.44
CA SER A 706 58.82 -6.20 28.86
C SER A 706 58.52 -7.69 28.60
N SER A 707 58.53 -8.07 27.30
CA SER A 707 58.91 -9.40 26.74
C SER A 707 58.18 -10.68 27.18
N SER A 708 58.12 -11.78 26.42
CA SER A 708 58.13 -12.06 24.97
C SER A 708 58.05 -13.60 24.81
N SER A 709 57.55 -14.12 23.66
CA SER A 709 57.76 -15.53 23.21
C SER A 709 57.24 -16.66 24.14
N GLU A 710 57.04 -17.92 23.72
CA GLU A 710 56.80 -18.51 22.40
C GLU A 710 55.97 -19.82 22.53
N LYS A 711 55.29 -20.23 21.44
CA LYS A 711 55.03 -21.61 20.96
C LYS A 711 54.47 -22.73 21.88
N LEU A 712 53.51 -23.47 21.28
CA LEU A 712 53.20 -24.92 21.46
C LEU A 712 52.55 -25.34 22.82
N SER A 713 51.69 -26.37 22.91
CA SER A 713 50.95 -27.11 21.86
C SER A 713 49.78 -27.94 22.44
N SER A 714 48.86 -28.35 21.54
CA SER A 714 48.12 -29.64 21.54
C SER A 714 47.05 -29.99 22.60
N SER A 715 46.13 -30.86 22.15
CA SER A 715 45.30 -31.83 22.91
C SER A 715 44.20 -31.35 23.86
N SER A 716 42.97 -31.45 23.35
CA SER A 716 41.77 -32.02 23.98
C SER A 716 41.92 -32.88 25.26
N THR A 717 40.97 -32.77 26.20
CA THR A 717 40.01 -33.87 26.55
C THR A 717 38.91 -33.41 27.53
N LYS A 718 37.93 -34.30 27.81
CA LYS A 718 36.89 -34.16 28.85
C LYS A 718 37.47 -34.35 30.27
N PRO A 719 36.85 -33.74 31.28
CA PRO A 719 36.16 -34.50 32.35
C PRO A 719 34.62 -34.26 32.32
N SER A 720 33.65 -34.91 32.99
CA SER A 720 33.50 -36.07 33.91
C SER A 720 34.07 -36.01 35.34
N SER A 721 33.38 -36.42 36.42
CA SER A 721 31.97 -36.83 36.69
C SER A 721 31.86 -37.25 38.17
N SER A 722 30.81 -36.86 38.91
CA SER A 722 30.51 -37.32 40.29
C SER A 722 29.04 -37.01 40.64
N SER A 723 28.17 -37.95 41.03
CA SER A 723 28.04 -38.59 42.37
C SER A 723 27.84 -37.57 43.50
N VAL A 724 26.87 -37.71 44.42
CA VAL A 724 26.67 -38.81 45.39
C VAL A 724 25.18 -39.03 45.74
N LYS A 725 24.85 -40.18 46.37
CA LYS A 725 23.51 -40.56 46.86
C LYS A 725 23.13 -39.90 48.18
N SER A 726 21.84 -39.70 48.43
CA SER A 726 21.24 -39.77 49.78
C SER A 726 19.82 -40.34 49.70
N SER A 727 19.27 -40.77 50.84
CA SER A 727 18.00 -41.51 50.89
C SER A 727 17.22 -41.23 52.17
N SER A 728 15.93 -40.93 52.05
CA SER A 728 14.94 -40.96 53.14
C SER A 728 13.55 -41.26 52.55
N SER A 729 12.58 -41.56 53.42
CA SER A 729 11.32 -42.21 53.03
C SER A 729 10.12 -41.76 53.88
N VAL A 730 8.92 -42.17 53.45
CA VAL A 730 7.61 -42.01 54.13
C VAL A 730 7.01 -40.60 54.07
N GLY A 731 5.71 -40.52 53.76
CA GLY A 731 4.96 -39.26 53.72
C GLY A 731 3.72 -39.29 52.81
N LYS A 732 2.76 -40.18 53.08
CA LYS A 732 1.45 -40.11 52.39
C LYS A 732 0.60 -39.01 53.02
N SER A 733 0.19 -38.01 52.24
CA SER A 733 -0.99 -37.19 52.53
C SER A 733 -1.82 -37.01 51.27
N SER A 734 -3.08 -37.44 51.35
CA SER A 734 -4.09 -37.23 50.31
C SER A 734 -4.87 -35.97 50.63
N PHE A 735 -4.97 -35.04 49.68
CA PHE A 735 -5.98 -33.98 49.74
C PHE A 735 -6.85 -34.00 48.49
N SER A 736 -8.12 -33.64 48.70
CA SER A 736 -9.23 -33.85 47.77
C SER A 736 -9.26 -32.85 46.63
N ALA A 737 -9.75 -33.28 45.46
CA ALA A 737 -9.95 -32.41 44.32
C ALA A 737 -11.18 -31.51 44.51
N GLU A 738 -10.98 -30.19 44.44
CA GLU A 738 -12.08 -29.24 44.20
C GLU A 738 -12.28 -29.02 42.69
N LYS A 739 -13.54 -29.06 42.25
CA LYS A 739 -13.91 -28.73 40.87
C LYS A 739 -14.19 -27.23 40.74
N SER A 740 -13.22 -26.46 40.26
CA SER A 740 -13.47 -25.10 39.77
C SER A 740 -13.81 -25.15 38.27
N SER A 741 -15.10 -25.03 37.94
CA SER A 741 -15.57 -24.98 36.55
C SER A 741 -15.25 -23.62 35.92
N SER A 742 -14.43 -23.61 34.85
CA SER A 742 -14.29 -22.48 33.95
C SER A 742 -14.57 -22.93 32.51
N SER A 743 -15.45 -22.22 31.83
CA SER A 743 -15.91 -22.58 30.48
C SER A 743 -14.92 -22.09 29.42
N MET A 744 -14.34 -23.01 28.66
CA MET A 744 -13.52 -22.66 27.49
C MET A 744 -14.41 -22.11 26.37
N GLN A 745 -14.66 -20.80 26.38
CA GLN A 745 -15.15 -20.12 25.18
C GLN A 745 -14.07 -20.19 24.09
N LYS A 746 -14.37 -20.95 23.03
CA LYS A 746 -13.54 -21.08 21.83
C LYS A 746 -13.57 -19.74 21.06
N GLN A 747 -12.61 -18.86 21.31
CA GLN A 747 -12.40 -17.68 20.47
C GLN A 747 -11.76 -18.11 19.15
N ASP A 748 -12.52 -17.99 18.05
CA ASP A 748 -12.05 -18.37 16.73
C ASP A 748 -10.99 -17.40 16.19
N ILE A 749 -9.99 -17.97 15.52
CA ILE A 749 -9.03 -17.22 14.71
C ILE A 749 -9.82 -16.55 13.57
N PRO A 750 -9.62 -15.26 13.27
CA PRO A 750 -10.27 -14.61 12.13
C PRO A 750 -9.79 -15.24 10.83
N SER A 751 -10.53 -16.24 10.36
CA SER A 751 -10.29 -16.85 9.06
C SER A 751 -10.47 -15.80 7.96
N ILE A 752 -9.61 -15.81 6.96
CA ILE A 752 -9.86 -15.06 5.72
C ILE A 752 -10.97 -15.83 5.00
N VAL A 753 -12.22 -15.44 5.29
CA VAL A 753 -13.40 -15.91 4.60
C VAL A 753 -13.35 -15.35 3.18
N TYR A 754 -12.72 -16.12 2.28
CA TYR A 754 -13.02 -16.02 0.86
C TYR A 754 -14.53 -16.23 0.72
N ARG A 755 -15.28 -15.16 0.47
CA ARG A 755 -16.72 -15.28 0.21
C ARG A 755 -16.92 -16.27 -0.93
N SER A 756 -17.78 -17.26 -0.72
CA SER A 756 -18.19 -18.17 -1.78
C SER A 756 -18.82 -17.34 -2.89
N ILE A 757 -18.18 -17.31 -4.07
CA ILE A 757 -18.75 -16.65 -5.23
C ILE A 757 -19.93 -17.50 -5.70
N HIS A 758 -21.15 -17.04 -5.49
CA HIS A 758 -22.34 -17.69 -6.03
C HIS A 758 -22.58 -17.21 -7.46
N ILE A 759 -23.01 -18.11 -8.33
CA ILE A 759 -23.43 -17.83 -9.70
C ILE A 759 -24.86 -18.31 -9.82
N ASP A 760 -25.75 -17.43 -10.24
CA ASP A 760 -27.12 -17.72 -10.62
C ASP A 760 -27.33 -17.31 -12.10
N VAL A 761 -28.21 -18.02 -12.80
CA VAL A 761 -28.44 -17.84 -14.23
C VAL A 761 -29.93 -17.96 -14.53
N SER A 762 -30.57 -16.82 -14.80
CA SER A 762 -31.99 -16.73 -15.14
C SER A 762 -32.15 -16.38 -16.61
N GLY A 763 -32.37 -17.41 -17.44
CA GLY A 763 -32.35 -17.28 -18.90
C GLY A 763 -31.02 -16.70 -19.38
N LYS A 764 -31.07 -15.53 -20.02
CA LYS A 764 -29.90 -14.78 -20.53
C LYS A 764 -29.19 -13.92 -19.48
N ALA A 765 -29.74 -13.75 -18.28
CA ALA A 765 -29.13 -12.95 -17.22
C ALA A 765 -28.21 -13.82 -16.35
N LEU A 766 -26.97 -13.38 -16.19
CA LEU A 766 -26.00 -13.86 -15.21
C LEU A 766 -26.02 -12.92 -14.01
N HIS A 767 -26.29 -13.47 -12.81
CA HIS A 767 -26.05 -12.80 -11.54
C HIS A 767 -24.91 -13.51 -10.81
N VAL A 768 -23.93 -12.75 -10.31
CA VAL A 768 -22.81 -13.28 -9.52
C VAL A 768 -22.74 -12.49 -8.22
N SER A 769 -22.75 -13.16 -7.07
CA SER A 769 -22.68 -12.51 -5.76
C SER A 769 -21.52 -13.02 -4.91
N GLY A 770 -21.09 -12.19 -3.95
CA GLY A 770 -19.92 -12.48 -3.10
C GLY A 770 -18.59 -12.01 -3.69
N VAL A 771 -18.62 -11.16 -4.72
CA VAL A 771 -17.44 -10.57 -5.37
C VAL A 771 -17.07 -9.26 -4.64
N PRO A 772 -15.79 -8.89 -4.46
CA PRO A 772 -15.45 -7.58 -3.86
C PRO A 772 -15.90 -6.41 -4.76
N HIS A 773 -16.37 -5.31 -4.15
CA HIS A 773 -16.67 -4.10 -4.92
C HIS A 773 -15.38 -3.54 -5.57
N GLY A 774 -15.46 -3.20 -6.87
CA GLY A 774 -14.30 -2.77 -7.65
C GLY A 774 -13.40 -3.92 -8.15
N GLU A 775 -13.73 -5.18 -7.87
CA GLU A 775 -13.03 -6.33 -8.46
C GLU A 775 -13.26 -6.36 -9.98
N LYS A 776 -12.19 -6.55 -10.75
CA LYS A 776 -12.28 -6.65 -12.22
C LYS A 776 -12.72 -8.06 -12.63
N TYR A 777 -13.65 -8.15 -13.57
CA TYR A 777 -14.09 -9.42 -14.15
C TYR A 777 -14.04 -9.43 -15.68
N ALA A 778 -13.98 -10.63 -16.24
CA ALA A 778 -14.08 -10.89 -17.67
C ALA A 778 -14.89 -12.18 -17.93
N ILE A 779 -15.68 -12.22 -19.00
CA ILE A 779 -16.46 -13.38 -19.43
C ILE A 779 -15.98 -13.77 -20.82
N PHE A 780 -15.62 -15.04 -21.01
CA PHE A 780 -15.14 -15.59 -22.26
C PHE A 780 -16.07 -16.69 -22.78
N ASN A 781 -16.12 -16.86 -24.11
CA ASN A 781 -16.73 -18.05 -24.72
C ASN A 781 -15.79 -19.27 -24.57
N MET A 782 -16.26 -20.47 -24.92
CA MET A 782 -15.44 -21.69 -24.86
C MET A 782 -14.27 -21.72 -25.89
N GLN A 783 -14.22 -20.75 -26.82
CA GLN A 783 -13.15 -20.54 -27.79
C GLN A 783 -12.09 -19.54 -27.30
N GLY A 784 -12.24 -19.00 -26.08
CA GLY A 784 -11.30 -18.05 -25.47
C GLY A 784 -11.47 -16.58 -25.91
N SER A 785 -12.47 -16.27 -26.75
CA SER A 785 -12.79 -14.88 -27.10
C SER A 785 -13.47 -14.17 -25.94
N LEU A 786 -13.11 -12.91 -25.69
CA LEU A 786 -13.77 -12.06 -24.70
C LEU A 786 -15.18 -11.70 -25.17
N VAL A 787 -16.17 -11.89 -24.29
CA VAL A 787 -17.60 -11.63 -24.54
C VAL A 787 -18.09 -10.43 -23.73
N HIS A 788 -17.61 -10.27 -22.49
CA HIS A 788 -17.89 -9.11 -21.64
C HIS A 788 -16.75 -8.86 -20.66
N SER A 789 -16.59 -7.64 -20.15
CA SER A 789 -15.70 -7.35 -19.02
C SER A 789 -16.11 -6.08 -18.30
N GLY A 790 -15.84 -5.99 -17.00
CA GLY A 790 -16.18 -4.81 -16.21
C GLY A 790 -15.63 -4.88 -14.79
N TYR A 791 -16.29 -4.16 -13.90
CA TYR A 791 -16.00 -4.12 -12.47
C TYR A 791 -17.26 -4.47 -11.66
N ALA A 792 -17.09 -5.16 -10.53
CA ALA A 792 -18.21 -5.53 -9.66
C ALA A 792 -18.75 -4.32 -8.87
N VAL A 793 -20.06 -4.08 -8.94
CA VAL A 793 -20.76 -2.96 -8.28
C VAL A 793 -21.58 -3.50 -7.12
N ALA A 794 -21.63 -2.81 -5.98
CA ALA A 794 -22.31 -3.23 -4.75
C ALA A 794 -21.92 -4.62 -4.17
N GLY A 795 -20.97 -5.34 -4.78
CA GLY A 795 -20.58 -6.71 -4.42
C GLY A 795 -21.16 -7.80 -5.34
N SER A 796 -21.81 -7.42 -6.45
CA SER A 796 -22.30 -8.31 -7.49
C SER A 796 -21.69 -8.02 -8.88
N ILE A 797 -21.92 -8.96 -9.80
CA ILE A 797 -21.76 -8.78 -11.24
C ILE A 797 -23.08 -9.18 -11.88
N ASP A 798 -23.67 -8.27 -12.65
CA ASP A 798 -24.96 -8.44 -13.31
C ASP A 798 -24.78 -8.18 -14.81
N VAL A 799 -24.97 -9.21 -15.63
CA VAL A 799 -24.68 -9.17 -17.09
C VAL A 799 -25.71 -9.99 -17.87
N THR A 800 -26.30 -9.40 -18.92
CA THR A 800 -27.10 -10.13 -19.90
C THR A 800 -26.21 -10.60 -21.05
N LEU A 801 -26.28 -11.89 -21.41
CA LEU A 801 -25.50 -12.47 -22.51
C LEU A 801 -26.42 -12.86 -23.68
N ASN A 802 -26.11 -12.37 -24.87
CA ASN A 802 -27.01 -12.43 -26.02
C ASN A 802 -27.23 -13.84 -26.60
N SER A 803 -26.30 -14.77 -26.37
CA SER A 803 -26.31 -16.14 -26.92
C SER A 803 -26.32 -17.22 -25.84
N SER A 804 -27.09 -18.29 -26.07
CA SER A 804 -27.07 -19.50 -25.26
C SER A 804 -25.76 -20.29 -25.43
N GLY A 805 -25.28 -20.95 -24.37
CA GLY A 805 -24.03 -21.71 -24.41
C GLY A 805 -23.25 -21.68 -23.10
N SER A 806 -22.10 -22.36 -23.07
CA SER A 806 -21.17 -22.31 -21.94
C SER A 806 -20.20 -21.12 -22.03
N TYR A 807 -19.88 -20.56 -20.88
CA TYR A 807 -18.98 -19.42 -20.72
C TYR A 807 -18.03 -19.63 -19.53
N LEU A 808 -16.92 -18.87 -19.54
CA LEU A 808 -15.93 -18.81 -18.47
C LEU A 808 -15.90 -17.40 -17.87
N LEU A 809 -16.33 -17.27 -16.62
CA LEU A 809 -16.13 -16.07 -15.81
C LEU A 809 -14.74 -16.10 -15.16
N TYR A 810 -13.94 -15.06 -15.36
CA TYR A 810 -12.72 -14.79 -14.61
C TYR A 810 -12.95 -13.62 -13.65
N THR A 811 -12.73 -13.82 -12.36
CA THR A 811 -12.83 -12.80 -11.29
C THR A 811 -12.11 -13.29 -10.03
N ALA A 812 -11.58 -12.39 -9.19
CA ALA A 812 -10.87 -12.71 -7.95
C ALA A 812 -9.72 -13.74 -8.15
N GLY A 813 -9.04 -13.64 -9.30
CA GLY A 813 -7.95 -14.55 -9.69
C GLY A 813 -8.37 -15.99 -10.01
N ARG A 814 -9.67 -16.26 -10.24
CA ARG A 814 -10.20 -17.62 -10.49
C ARG A 814 -11.11 -17.66 -11.72
N PHE A 815 -11.10 -18.79 -12.42
CA PHE A 815 -12.09 -19.10 -13.44
C PHE A 815 -13.26 -19.90 -12.84
N LYS A 816 -14.49 -19.59 -13.25
CA LYS A 816 -15.68 -20.42 -13.07
C LYS A 816 -16.39 -20.63 -14.40
N LYS A 817 -16.75 -21.87 -14.71
CA LYS A 817 -17.61 -22.20 -15.85
C LYS A 817 -19.08 -22.08 -15.44
N PHE A 818 -19.91 -21.52 -16.32
CA PHE A 818 -21.37 -21.52 -16.23
C PHE A 818 -21.97 -21.72 -17.63
N SER A 819 -23.30 -21.87 -17.72
CA SER A 819 -24.02 -21.98 -19.00
C SER A 819 -25.29 -21.15 -18.99
N ILE A 820 -25.48 -20.35 -20.04
CA ILE A 820 -26.74 -19.69 -20.40
C ILE A 820 -27.61 -20.70 -21.16
N LYS A 821 -28.91 -20.75 -20.84
CA LYS A 821 -29.93 -21.49 -21.61
C LYS A 821 -30.62 -20.55 -22.59
#